data_AF-A0A1M6QHS3-F1
#
_entry.id   AF-A0A1M6QHS3-F1
#
_cell.length_a   1.000
_cell.length_b   1.000
_cell.length_c   1.000
_cell.angle_alpha   90.00
_cell.angle_beta   90.00
_cell.angle_gamma   90.00
#
_symmetry.space_group_name_H-M   'P 1'
#
loop_
_entity.id
_entity.type
_entity.pdbx_description
1 polymer ?
#
loop_
_entity_poly.entity_id
_entity_poly.type
_entity_poly.pdbx_seq_one_letter_code
_entity_poly.pdbx_strand_id
1 'polypeptide(L)'
;MTAQQFFGARTQKTLFTMKLQNPRLVAAVCLSLQLSGSALESPLMGISSPAGPAAIALSWEDMSTSETGFEIERHGGDNSWALVATVPANSTHYYDRGLSEQSTYSYRVRAIDSGSSSAWHDLGSATTTLKMNIIFFLADDMGYKDIAALRNPSIDGPSIYETPALDQLVSDGVSIDNAYCSGPRCVVARRSILTGKYDWRPEAVPNNDFYIDHDGDPIGGGIYAGGTTVSGSQSGAGVTIPDNETYGEALQSAGYRTCYIGKYHLGESPSLVAVPGYTFGDQPARGPRQQGFDVSIASGHAGAPPASYFSVENQHATGSYTFELPDLDDTSWGTSAPIAGEYITDRLTQKAIGFISDSISNHASDPFCMTLAHYAVHTPAEAKTTDIDYFKSKKQGMASTLATHPMASTPLITDYSSKTRMIQDNVVYAAMLKSYDDSLASLRAYLATTDDPRNPGKKLSETTIIVVSSDHGGKSTTPIADGKSLEDDSTDPVNPAPTYVESKGAYKSGTPNAYSSYPTSNYPFRQGKTWVYEGGLKIPLIVYYPGVTPAGSHSSSFVHGADFFASFVDMAGGSQSSESSDSVSFMLSAALPELSARKDLHHFFTNANTGTGNPALAAYRKGDYKLLYFMVQRKVELYNLAADIYEQNDISEIRPDLAKEMLHQVYQQFLETGAKMPKPGSNTWKSEQEILVSNGVISALPTPPDAAPSNLTVTQLSETALQLDWTVNATNATHAIIYRSSPDEDGTYREIAYVPVSQTSYIDTHFTSIVGQKYKYRIELENLGGWNGFSIDASGEFSSGSSNNGVTNTGNTVHTLVSDDALALQLNDDDITSVPGEERIIYPLLNDLGEGQMTITSITQPSTGYATTDGETVTFHAPAEFAGGITIDYTVSDSASQTDTATLYIELPDVSTETGLVAWEFDDAATTQLENTTSTTGISFTGTTSANVATDGSGLLVLSNDTKNHNRTSQDITATPYENGSYRFRFRVQDVDLSNADNGAAFGFSFRDQALTSDFGIVRFKKSGSDIILEVRNNNPANNNAVTLHTIAGLTINDAVVTSTLDLDNKTISTSLELNGGAAIDLADATAYTGAQKLDTIKFQANTNSAGALQAKIDYFRVFSVATEGPLYQAWSGSFDWNGVKDILSTDDPDKDGLSNFVEFSMGTSPLNPNSPEDIFTLVPQGDGLALQFTPFRNTSAISYKVLFSDDLVDWGSISSVTISSSAGQSTTVPLPTLTKAFSKIQIKETLN
;
A
#
# COMPACT_ATOMS: atom_id res chain seq x y z
N MET A 1 -13.65 -28.34 -46.89
CA MET A 1 -14.59 -27.82 -47.92
C MET A 1 -15.01 -26.41 -47.52
N THR A 2 -15.21 -25.55 -48.51
CA THR A 2 -15.19 -24.07 -48.49
C THR A 2 -16.51 -23.38 -48.08
N ALA A 3 -16.35 -22.28 -47.32
CA ALA A 3 -16.98 -20.94 -47.32
C ALA A 3 -18.49 -20.66 -47.53
N GLN A 4 -18.95 -19.71 -46.70
CA GLN A 4 -19.77 -18.51 -46.98
C GLN A 4 -21.29 -18.49 -46.68
N GLN A 5 -21.69 -17.40 -46.02
CA GLN A 5 -23.02 -16.84 -45.69
C GLN A 5 -23.72 -17.32 -44.41
N PHE A 6 -23.62 -16.53 -43.33
CA PHE A 6 -24.76 -16.00 -42.54
C PHE A 6 -24.24 -15.01 -41.49
N PHE A 7 -24.55 -13.72 -41.65
CA PHE A 7 -24.51 -12.73 -40.55
C PHE A 7 -25.90 -12.71 -39.90
N GLY A 8 -25.95 -12.82 -38.57
CA GLY A 8 -27.16 -12.58 -37.79
C GLY A 8 -27.28 -13.47 -36.55
N ALA A 9 -27.02 -12.87 -35.39
CA ALA A 9 -27.35 -13.33 -34.04
C ALA A 9 -26.58 -14.53 -33.43
N ARG A 10 -26.18 -14.30 -32.17
CA ARG A 10 -25.55 -15.18 -31.17
C ARG A 10 -25.77 -16.68 -31.42
N THR A 11 -24.70 -17.47 -31.41
CA THR A 11 -24.79 -18.94 -31.39
C THR A 11 -23.87 -19.59 -30.35
N GLN A 12 -24.48 -20.49 -29.60
CA GLN A 12 -23.90 -21.44 -28.65
C GLN A 12 -22.89 -22.39 -29.34
N LYS A 13 -21.81 -22.73 -28.63
CA LYS A 13 -20.95 -23.88 -28.96
C LYS A 13 -21.69 -25.19 -28.63
N THR A 14 -22.08 -25.95 -29.64
CA THR A 14 -22.52 -27.35 -29.52
C THR A 14 -21.30 -28.28 -29.64
N LEU A 15 -20.93 -28.99 -28.56
CA LEU A 15 -19.90 -30.03 -28.60
C LEU A 15 -20.50 -31.33 -29.18
N PHE A 16 -19.88 -31.88 -30.23
CA PHE A 16 -20.19 -33.23 -30.75
C PHE A 16 -19.41 -34.28 -29.96
N THR A 17 -20.08 -35.27 -29.37
CA THR A 17 -19.42 -36.46 -28.79
C THR A 17 -19.37 -37.60 -29.82
N MET A 18 -18.17 -37.96 -30.30
CA MET A 18 -17.95 -39.25 -30.98
C MET A 18 -17.76 -40.36 -29.94
N LYS A 19 -18.62 -41.38 -29.95
CA LYS A 19 -18.41 -42.62 -29.19
C LYS A 19 -17.44 -43.53 -29.97
N LEU A 20 -16.23 -43.75 -29.46
CA LEU A 20 -15.35 -44.84 -29.89
C LEU A 20 -15.47 -46.02 -28.93
N GLN A 21 -15.94 -47.16 -29.44
CA GLN A 21 -16.14 -48.42 -28.71
C GLN A 21 -14.90 -49.31 -28.81
N ASN A 22 -13.84 -49.07 -28.03
CA ASN A 22 -12.90 -50.16 -27.69
C ASN A 22 -11.99 -49.85 -26.48
N PRO A 23 -12.21 -50.46 -25.30
CA PRO A 23 -11.42 -50.20 -24.10
C PRO A 23 -9.99 -50.81 -24.13
N ARG A 24 -9.65 -51.60 -25.16
CA ARG A 24 -8.30 -52.21 -25.29
C ARG A 24 -7.29 -51.39 -26.10
N LEU A 25 -7.71 -50.33 -26.80
CA LEU A 25 -6.78 -49.37 -27.41
C LEU A 25 -6.32 -48.28 -26.42
N VAL A 26 -7.12 -47.98 -25.40
CA VAL A 26 -6.86 -46.90 -24.44
C VAL A 26 -5.63 -47.20 -23.57
N ALA A 27 -5.45 -48.46 -23.14
CA ALA A 27 -4.30 -48.85 -22.31
C ALA A 27 -2.96 -48.87 -23.07
N ALA A 28 -2.96 -49.06 -24.40
CA ALA A 28 -1.74 -49.04 -25.21
C ALA A 28 -1.33 -47.62 -25.64
N VAL A 29 -2.30 -46.69 -25.73
CA VAL A 29 -2.03 -45.26 -25.98
C VAL A 29 -1.57 -44.56 -24.69
N CYS A 30 -2.13 -44.92 -23.53
CA CYS A 30 -1.69 -44.31 -22.26
C CYS A 30 -0.29 -44.74 -21.80
N LEU A 31 0.24 -45.89 -22.23
CA LEU A 31 1.58 -46.36 -21.83
C LEU A 31 2.70 -45.98 -22.82
N SER A 32 2.38 -45.26 -23.89
CA SER A 32 3.37 -44.70 -24.84
C SER A 32 3.51 -43.18 -24.75
N LEU A 33 2.87 -42.54 -23.77
CA LEU A 33 2.88 -41.08 -23.56
C LEU A 33 3.59 -40.62 -22.26
N GLN A 34 4.29 -41.51 -21.55
CA GLN A 34 5.00 -41.17 -20.30
C GLN A 34 6.52 -41.00 -20.44
N LEU A 35 7.02 -40.66 -21.63
CA LEU A 35 8.40 -40.22 -21.83
C LEU A 35 8.47 -39.09 -22.88
N SER A 36 7.95 -37.93 -22.52
CA SER A 36 8.34 -36.64 -23.11
C SER A 36 8.17 -35.60 -22.02
N GLY A 37 9.23 -34.83 -21.70
CA GLY A 37 9.12 -33.70 -20.77
C GLY A 37 7.98 -32.76 -21.18
N SER A 38 7.39 -32.05 -20.23
CA SER A 38 6.36 -31.03 -20.49
C SER A 38 6.86 -30.12 -21.62
N ALA A 39 6.21 -30.19 -22.77
CA ALA A 39 6.58 -29.34 -23.90
C ALA A 39 6.14 -27.91 -23.57
N LEU A 40 7.05 -26.94 -23.71
CA LEU A 40 6.74 -25.51 -23.58
C LEU A 40 5.51 -25.15 -24.43
N GLU A 41 4.48 -24.61 -23.79
CA GLU A 41 3.28 -24.14 -24.48
C GLU A 41 3.53 -22.79 -25.13
N SER A 42 2.93 -22.57 -26.30
CA SER A 42 3.09 -21.28 -27.01
C SER A 42 2.13 -20.25 -26.42
N PRO A 43 2.53 -18.97 -26.32
CA PRO A 43 1.65 -17.89 -25.87
C PRO A 43 0.35 -17.81 -26.67
N LEU A 44 -0.69 -17.18 -26.10
CA LEU A 44 -1.98 -16.93 -26.77
C LEU A 44 -2.41 -15.46 -26.70
N MET A 45 -3.54 -15.15 -27.36
CA MET A 45 -4.25 -13.85 -27.27
C MET A 45 -3.34 -12.63 -27.47
N GLY A 46 -2.52 -12.70 -28.52
CA GLY A 46 -1.44 -11.75 -28.76
C GLY A 46 -1.94 -10.46 -29.39
N ILE A 47 -1.54 -9.30 -28.86
CA ILE A 47 -1.93 -7.98 -29.36
C ILE A 47 -0.71 -7.07 -29.46
N SER A 48 -0.63 -6.30 -30.54
CA SER A 48 0.24 -5.13 -30.68
C SER A 48 -0.59 -3.86 -30.85
N SER A 49 -0.36 -2.85 -30.02
CA SER A 49 -1.10 -1.57 -30.02
C SER A 49 -0.13 -0.39 -30.11
N PRO A 50 -0.39 0.65 -30.93
CA PRO A 50 0.44 1.85 -30.93
C PRO A 50 0.40 2.52 -29.57
N ALA A 51 1.57 2.96 -29.07
CA ALA A 51 1.67 3.63 -27.78
C ALA A 51 2.39 4.99 -27.85
N GLY A 52 2.69 5.46 -29.06
CA GLY A 52 3.32 6.74 -29.33
C GLY A 52 3.91 6.83 -30.75
N PRO A 53 4.60 7.94 -31.08
CA PRO A 53 5.29 8.08 -32.35
C PRO A 53 6.54 7.19 -32.48
N ALA A 54 7.09 6.70 -31.36
CA ALA A 54 8.28 5.86 -31.36
C ALA A 54 8.13 4.58 -30.51
N ALA A 55 6.89 4.19 -30.18
CA ALA A 55 6.62 3.07 -29.28
C ALA A 55 5.40 2.22 -29.67
N ILE A 56 5.48 0.91 -29.43
CA ILE A 56 4.40 -0.06 -29.58
C ILE A 56 4.31 -0.91 -28.30
N ALA A 57 3.10 -1.02 -27.74
CA ALA A 57 2.79 -1.88 -26.62
C ALA A 57 2.36 -3.27 -27.10
N LEU A 58 2.91 -4.31 -26.49
CA LEU A 58 2.64 -5.71 -26.81
C LEU A 58 2.05 -6.43 -25.60
N SER A 59 1.12 -7.35 -25.82
CA SER A 59 0.59 -8.23 -24.78
C SER A 59 0.28 -9.64 -25.30
N TRP A 60 0.33 -10.62 -24.39
CA TRP A 60 -0.01 -12.02 -24.63
C TRP A 60 -0.43 -12.71 -23.33
N GLU A 61 -1.11 -13.85 -23.46
CA GLU A 61 -1.39 -14.78 -22.37
C GLU A 61 -0.25 -15.79 -22.25
N ASP A 62 0.26 -15.96 -21.03
CA ASP A 62 1.17 -17.04 -20.69
C ASP A 62 0.40 -18.36 -20.52
N MET A 63 0.85 -19.39 -21.21
CA MET A 63 0.28 -20.74 -21.20
C MET A 63 1.27 -21.77 -20.67
N SER A 64 2.54 -21.40 -20.52
CA SER A 64 3.58 -22.28 -20.05
C SER A 64 3.70 -22.15 -18.52
N THR A 65 4.16 -23.21 -17.87
CA THR A 65 4.40 -23.23 -16.41
C THR A 65 5.83 -23.67 -16.06
N SER A 66 6.67 -23.78 -17.09
CA SER A 66 8.03 -24.34 -17.01
C SER A 66 9.05 -23.56 -17.85
N GLU A 67 8.62 -22.44 -18.43
CA GLU A 67 9.45 -21.52 -19.18
C GLU A 67 10.38 -20.76 -18.24
N THR A 68 11.56 -20.43 -18.75
CA THR A 68 12.49 -19.51 -18.09
C THR A 68 12.36 -18.09 -18.65
N GLY A 69 11.53 -17.89 -19.69
CA GLY A 69 11.28 -16.58 -20.28
C GLY A 69 10.54 -16.62 -21.62
N PHE A 70 10.44 -15.46 -22.25
CA PHE A 70 9.86 -15.27 -23.58
C PHE A 70 10.81 -14.51 -24.50
N GLU A 71 10.92 -14.95 -25.74
CA GLU A 71 11.59 -14.22 -26.80
C GLU A 71 10.57 -13.46 -27.65
N ILE A 72 10.87 -12.21 -27.97
CA ILE A 72 10.06 -11.34 -28.82
C ILE A 72 10.87 -10.99 -30.07
N GLU A 73 10.29 -11.25 -31.24
CA GLU A 73 10.83 -10.80 -32.51
C GLU A 73 9.94 -9.74 -33.15
N ARG A 74 10.60 -8.80 -33.83
CA ARG A 74 9.98 -7.73 -34.61
C ARG A 74 10.33 -7.88 -36.09
N HIS A 75 9.36 -7.56 -36.95
CA HIS A 75 9.51 -7.45 -38.40
C HIS A 75 9.15 -6.04 -38.86
N GLY A 76 10.11 -5.33 -39.48
CA GLY A 76 9.92 -3.97 -40.00
C GLY A 76 11.24 -3.19 -40.16
N GLY A 77 11.31 -2.28 -41.13
CA GLY A 77 12.51 -1.47 -41.45
C GLY A 77 13.47 -2.08 -42.49
N ASP A 78 13.74 -3.39 -42.40
CA ASP A 78 14.65 -4.12 -43.32
C ASP A 78 14.05 -5.41 -43.92
N ASN A 79 12.76 -5.65 -43.69
CA ASN A 79 12.01 -6.83 -44.12
C ASN A 79 12.46 -8.18 -43.54
N SER A 80 13.23 -8.19 -42.43
CA SER A 80 13.64 -9.40 -41.71
C SER A 80 13.05 -9.46 -40.29
N TRP A 81 12.94 -10.68 -39.73
CA TRP A 81 12.62 -10.86 -38.31
C TRP A 81 13.91 -10.70 -37.50
N ALA A 82 13.87 -9.88 -36.46
CA ALA A 82 14.98 -9.67 -35.53
C ALA A 82 14.49 -9.83 -34.09
N LEU A 83 15.26 -10.54 -33.26
CA LEU A 83 15.03 -10.63 -31.83
C LEU A 83 15.23 -9.25 -31.21
N VAL A 84 14.19 -8.73 -30.56
CA VAL A 84 14.20 -7.39 -29.93
C VAL A 84 14.28 -7.46 -28.42
N ALA A 85 13.80 -8.55 -27.81
CA ALA A 85 13.91 -8.74 -26.36
C ALA A 85 13.80 -10.22 -25.97
N THR A 86 14.38 -10.54 -24.82
CA THR A 86 14.08 -11.72 -24.03
C THR A 86 13.61 -11.24 -22.67
N VAL A 87 12.39 -11.60 -22.26
CA VAL A 87 11.79 -11.19 -20.98
C VAL A 87 11.68 -12.39 -20.04
N PRO A 88 11.67 -12.18 -18.70
CA PRO A 88 11.60 -13.27 -17.71
C PRO A 88 10.35 -14.14 -17.83
N ALA A 89 10.36 -15.30 -17.15
CA ALA A 89 9.17 -16.16 -17.00
C ALA A 89 7.96 -15.38 -16.47
N ASN A 90 6.74 -15.85 -16.74
CA ASN A 90 5.48 -15.17 -16.39
C ASN A 90 5.29 -13.75 -16.97
N SER A 91 6.14 -13.31 -17.91
CA SER A 91 5.94 -12.03 -18.58
C SER A 91 4.76 -12.13 -19.55
N THR A 92 3.85 -11.15 -19.49
CA THR A 92 2.64 -11.09 -20.33
C THR A 92 2.60 -9.89 -21.26
N HIS A 93 3.63 -9.05 -21.25
CA HIS A 93 3.69 -7.84 -22.04
C HIS A 93 5.12 -7.38 -22.31
N TYR A 94 5.29 -6.55 -23.34
CA TYR A 94 6.56 -5.90 -23.67
C TYR A 94 6.27 -4.54 -24.29
N TYR A 95 7.12 -3.54 -23.99
CA TYR A 95 6.97 -2.19 -24.49
C TYR A 95 8.15 -1.82 -25.38
N ASP A 96 7.95 -1.90 -26.69
CA ASP A 96 9.01 -1.69 -27.68
C ASP A 96 9.18 -0.20 -28.02
N ARG A 97 10.38 0.34 -27.81
CA ARG A 97 10.73 1.77 -27.98
C ARG A 97 11.79 1.97 -29.07
N GLY A 98 12.01 3.23 -29.45
CA GLY A 98 13.03 3.60 -30.44
C GLY A 98 12.61 3.31 -31.88
N LEU A 99 11.30 3.22 -32.13
CA LEU A 99 10.72 2.97 -33.44
C LEU A 99 10.66 4.25 -34.29
N SER A 100 10.59 4.08 -35.60
CA SER A 100 10.37 5.20 -36.52
C SER A 100 8.90 5.62 -36.50
N GLU A 101 8.66 6.93 -36.63
CA GLU A 101 7.31 7.52 -36.73
C GLU A 101 6.53 6.97 -37.94
N GLN A 102 5.20 6.85 -37.80
CA GLN A 102 4.29 6.39 -38.85
C GLN A 102 4.72 5.10 -39.57
N SER A 103 5.39 4.20 -38.86
CA SER A 103 5.97 2.97 -39.41
C SER A 103 5.27 1.74 -38.85
N THR A 104 4.95 0.78 -39.73
CA THR A 104 4.28 -0.47 -39.35
C THR A 104 5.30 -1.53 -38.98
N TYR A 105 5.07 -2.18 -37.84
CA TYR A 105 5.88 -3.29 -37.35
C TYR A 105 4.98 -4.48 -37.03
N SER A 106 5.44 -5.70 -37.33
CA SER A 106 4.78 -6.94 -36.91
C SER A 106 5.59 -7.61 -35.81
N TYR A 107 4.92 -8.30 -34.90
CA TYR A 107 5.56 -8.93 -33.75
C TYR A 107 5.15 -10.39 -33.59
N ARG A 108 6.04 -11.19 -33.02
CA ARG A 108 5.76 -12.55 -32.59
C ARG A 108 6.52 -12.87 -31.31
N VAL A 109 5.96 -13.74 -30.49
CA VAL A 109 6.50 -14.14 -29.19
C VAL A 109 6.54 -15.66 -29.05
N ARG A 110 7.48 -16.21 -28.29
CA ARG A 110 7.51 -17.62 -27.91
C ARG A 110 8.07 -17.81 -26.50
N ALA A 111 7.62 -18.85 -25.82
CA ALA A 111 8.22 -19.28 -24.55
C ALA A 111 9.55 -19.99 -24.80
N ILE A 112 10.51 -19.85 -23.88
CA ILE A 112 11.82 -20.50 -23.91
C ILE A 112 12.16 -21.19 -22.58
N ASP A 113 13.00 -22.22 -22.63
CA ASP A 113 13.64 -22.83 -21.45
C ASP A 113 15.15 -23.00 -21.69
N SER A 114 15.85 -23.64 -20.76
CA SER A 114 17.31 -23.89 -20.81
C SER A 114 17.84 -24.62 -22.07
N GLY A 115 16.98 -25.18 -22.93
CA GLY A 115 17.41 -25.82 -24.18
C GLY A 115 16.35 -25.97 -25.28
N SER A 116 15.15 -25.44 -25.10
CA SER A 116 13.99 -25.59 -25.98
C SER A 116 13.21 -24.27 -26.12
N SER A 117 12.32 -24.22 -27.11
CA SER A 117 11.42 -23.09 -27.33
C SER A 117 10.07 -23.59 -27.84
N SER A 118 8.99 -22.91 -27.46
CA SER A 118 7.66 -23.14 -28.04
C SER A 118 7.61 -22.74 -29.52
N ALA A 119 6.47 -22.98 -30.18
CA ALA A 119 6.20 -22.35 -31.46
C ALA A 119 6.03 -20.83 -31.27
N TRP A 120 6.29 -20.07 -32.34
CA TRP A 120 5.99 -18.64 -32.37
C TRP A 120 4.48 -18.41 -32.40
N HIS A 121 4.04 -17.43 -31.61
CA HIS A 121 2.69 -16.89 -31.64
C HIS A 121 2.74 -15.46 -32.19
N ASP A 122 1.93 -15.17 -33.21
CA ASP A 122 1.88 -13.86 -33.85
C ASP A 122 1.06 -12.89 -33.00
N LEU A 123 1.64 -11.72 -32.67
CA LEU A 123 0.98 -10.64 -31.93
C LEU A 123 0.26 -9.64 -32.84
N GLY A 124 0.34 -9.84 -34.15
CA GLY A 124 -0.18 -8.92 -35.15
C GLY A 124 0.80 -7.80 -35.51
N SER A 125 0.27 -6.72 -36.07
CA SER A 125 1.05 -5.55 -36.49
C SER A 125 0.41 -4.25 -36.02
N ALA A 126 1.24 -3.29 -35.62
CA ALA A 126 0.82 -1.94 -35.26
C ALA A 126 1.66 -0.89 -35.98
N THR A 127 1.09 0.29 -36.17
CA THR A 127 1.74 1.44 -36.80
C THR A 127 1.93 2.53 -35.77
N THR A 128 3.16 2.96 -35.53
CA THR A 128 3.46 4.10 -34.65
C THR A 128 2.70 5.35 -35.11
N THR A 129 2.36 6.24 -34.17
CA THR A 129 1.57 7.42 -34.52
C THR A 129 2.44 8.49 -35.19
N LEU A 130 1.81 9.59 -35.61
CA LEU A 130 2.54 10.84 -35.85
C LEU A 130 2.91 11.53 -34.53
N LYS A 131 3.84 12.50 -34.55
CA LYS A 131 4.16 13.36 -33.40
C LYS A 131 3.03 14.34 -33.10
N MET A 132 2.23 14.01 -32.09
CA MET A 132 1.09 14.82 -31.65
C MET A 132 1.54 16.05 -30.85
N ASN A 133 0.68 17.08 -30.79
CA ASN A 133 0.82 18.10 -29.76
C ASN A 133 0.47 17.50 -28.39
N ILE A 134 0.99 18.06 -27.30
CA ILE A 134 0.74 17.58 -25.94
C ILE A 134 0.19 18.73 -25.11
N ILE A 135 -0.95 18.52 -24.45
CA ILE A 135 -1.47 19.43 -23.43
C ILE A 135 -1.54 18.68 -22.11
N PHE A 136 -0.79 19.17 -21.13
CA PHE A 136 -0.94 18.75 -19.74
C PHE A 136 -1.78 19.78 -18.99
N PHE A 137 -3.01 19.40 -18.67
CA PHE A 137 -4.00 20.23 -17.99
C PHE A 137 -4.03 19.85 -16.50
N LEU A 138 -3.30 20.64 -15.70
CA LEU A 138 -2.98 20.31 -14.32
C LEU A 138 -3.74 21.23 -13.36
N ALA A 139 -4.52 20.63 -12.46
CA ALA A 139 -5.16 21.33 -11.34
C ALA A 139 -4.22 21.47 -10.13
N ASP A 140 -4.63 22.32 -9.20
CA ASP A 140 -4.01 22.49 -7.88
C ASP A 140 -5.05 22.18 -6.79
N ASP A 141 -4.70 21.33 -5.82
CA ASP A 141 -5.60 20.93 -4.73
C ASP A 141 -6.93 20.24 -5.17
N MET A 142 -7.00 19.63 -6.36
CA MET A 142 -8.20 18.91 -6.82
C MET A 142 -8.16 17.43 -6.43
N GLY A 143 -9.15 16.96 -5.69
CA GLY A 143 -9.29 15.55 -5.32
C GLY A 143 -9.82 14.68 -6.47
N TYR A 144 -9.51 13.38 -6.43
CA TYR A 144 -10.01 12.39 -7.41
C TYR A 144 -11.54 12.47 -7.60
N LYS A 145 -12.28 12.65 -6.51
CA LYS A 145 -13.75 12.69 -6.46
C LYS A 145 -14.35 14.07 -6.72
N ASP A 146 -13.54 15.06 -7.04
CA ASP A 146 -14.05 16.37 -7.47
C ASP A 146 -14.58 16.31 -8.92
N ILE A 147 -14.08 15.38 -9.73
CA ILE A 147 -14.63 15.09 -11.06
C ILE A 147 -15.89 14.22 -10.91
N ALA A 148 -17.03 14.73 -11.38
CA ALA A 148 -18.33 14.09 -11.19
C ALA A 148 -18.39 12.68 -11.81
N ALA A 149 -17.82 12.47 -13.01
CA ALA A 149 -17.78 11.16 -13.67
C ALA A 149 -16.93 10.09 -12.96
N LEU A 150 -16.00 10.48 -12.07
CA LEU A 150 -15.16 9.55 -11.30
C LEU A 150 -15.80 9.17 -9.94
N ARG A 151 -16.96 9.77 -9.63
CA ARG A 151 -17.71 9.46 -8.41
C ARG A 151 -18.57 8.21 -8.59
N ASN A 152 -18.76 7.49 -7.49
CA ASN A 152 -19.81 6.49 -7.33
C ASN A 152 -20.86 7.05 -6.35
N PRO A 153 -21.97 7.64 -6.82
CA PRO A 153 -22.95 8.30 -5.95
C PRO A 153 -23.61 7.38 -4.92
N SER A 154 -23.60 6.06 -5.13
CA SER A 154 -24.13 5.10 -4.16
C SER A 154 -23.28 4.98 -2.89
N ILE A 155 -22.00 5.39 -2.98
CA ILE A 155 -21.02 5.34 -1.90
C ILE A 155 -20.64 6.76 -1.47
N ASP A 156 -20.25 7.59 -2.43
CA ASP A 156 -19.71 8.94 -2.23
C ASP A 156 -20.79 9.95 -1.82
N GLY A 157 -22.07 9.53 -1.88
CA GLY A 157 -23.22 10.37 -1.65
C GLY A 157 -23.44 11.44 -2.72
N PRO A 158 -24.46 12.30 -2.52
CA PRO A 158 -24.73 13.41 -3.42
C PRO A 158 -23.66 14.51 -3.34
N SER A 159 -23.39 15.17 -4.47
CA SER A 159 -22.51 16.34 -4.58
C SER A 159 -23.19 17.43 -5.39
N ILE A 160 -22.86 18.69 -5.08
CA ILE A 160 -23.32 19.84 -5.88
C ILE A 160 -22.39 20.16 -7.07
N TYR A 161 -21.22 19.52 -7.16
CA TYR A 161 -20.21 19.82 -8.18
C TYR A 161 -20.67 19.40 -9.58
N GLU A 162 -20.18 20.10 -10.61
CA GLU A 162 -20.47 19.83 -12.02
C GLU A 162 -19.21 20.01 -12.85
N THR A 163 -18.87 19.01 -13.65
CA THR A 163 -17.64 18.97 -14.46
C THR A 163 -17.87 18.41 -15.87
N PRO A 164 -18.84 18.94 -16.64
CA PRO A 164 -19.26 18.32 -17.90
C PRO A 164 -18.14 18.15 -18.94
N ALA A 165 -17.15 19.06 -19.02
CA ALA A 165 -16.06 18.93 -19.98
C ALA A 165 -15.06 17.83 -19.58
N LEU A 166 -14.77 17.71 -18.28
CA LEU A 166 -13.97 16.62 -17.72
C LEU A 166 -14.70 15.28 -17.81
N ASP A 167 -16.01 15.25 -17.52
CA ASP A 167 -16.84 14.06 -17.63
C ASP A 167 -16.87 13.53 -19.08
N GLN A 168 -16.95 14.45 -20.05
CA GLN A 168 -16.82 14.10 -21.47
C GLN A 168 -15.41 13.58 -21.78
N LEU A 169 -14.35 14.14 -21.19
CA LEU A 169 -12.99 13.64 -21.41
C LEU A 169 -12.78 12.23 -20.84
N VAL A 170 -13.37 11.92 -19.68
CA VAL A 170 -13.41 10.54 -19.14
C VAL A 170 -14.07 9.60 -20.14
N SER A 171 -15.16 10.03 -20.76
CA SER A 171 -15.89 9.25 -21.78
C SER A 171 -15.11 9.09 -23.10
N ASP A 172 -14.24 10.05 -23.43
CA ASP A 172 -13.50 10.08 -24.70
C ASP A 172 -12.14 9.38 -24.61
N GLY A 173 -11.56 9.28 -23.41
CA GLY A 173 -10.21 8.74 -23.17
C GLY A 173 -10.18 7.54 -22.24
N VAL A 174 -9.03 7.34 -21.60
CA VAL A 174 -8.81 6.34 -20.54
C VAL A 174 -8.67 7.10 -19.22
N SER A 175 -9.36 6.65 -18.18
CA SER A 175 -9.10 7.09 -16.80
C SER A 175 -8.29 6.03 -16.04
N ILE A 176 -7.31 6.47 -15.25
CA ILE A 176 -6.47 5.59 -14.44
C ILE A 176 -6.90 5.74 -12.99
N ASP A 177 -7.50 4.69 -12.45
CA ASP A 177 -8.17 4.70 -11.15
C ASP A 177 -7.18 4.65 -9.98
N ASN A 178 -5.94 4.21 -10.22
CA ASN A 178 -4.89 4.08 -9.20
C ASN A 178 -3.67 4.98 -9.51
N ALA A 179 -3.95 6.25 -9.80
CA ALA A 179 -2.94 7.30 -9.93
C ALA A 179 -2.72 8.05 -8.61
N TYR A 180 -1.45 8.24 -8.24
CA TYR A 180 -1.02 8.82 -6.97
C TYR A 180 0.02 9.92 -7.17
N CYS A 181 -0.08 11.02 -6.42
CA CYS A 181 0.99 12.00 -6.36
C CYS A 181 2.20 11.49 -5.57
N SER A 182 3.37 12.11 -5.77
CA SER A 182 4.58 11.73 -5.04
C SER A 182 4.52 12.05 -3.55
N GLY A 183 3.81 13.10 -3.20
CA GLY A 183 3.45 13.40 -1.83
C GLY A 183 2.33 14.43 -1.78
N PRO A 184 1.60 14.49 -0.65
CA PRO A 184 0.33 15.18 -0.54
C PRO A 184 0.47 16.70 -0.37
N ARG A 185 1.40 17.34 -1.10
CA ARG A 185 1.67 18.79 -1.05
C ARG A 185 2.25 19.32 -2.37
N CYS A 186 1.87 20.53 -2.76
CA CYS A 186 2.13 21.08 -4.10
C CYS A 186 3.61 21.03 -4.54
N VAL A 187 4.55 21.47 -3.70
CA VAL A 187 5.98 21.56 -4.09
C VAL A 187 6.59 20.18 -4.32
N VAL A 188 6.22 19.21 -3.48
CA VAL A 188 6.69 17.81 -3.52
C VAL A 188 6.19 17.13 -4.79
N ALA A 189 4.89 17.27 -5.05
CA ALA A 189 4.25 16.74 -6.24
C ALA A 189 4.81 17.34 -7.54
N ARG A 190 4.86 18.67 -7.63
CA ARG A 190 5.27 19.37 -8.87
C ARG A 190 6.74 19.13 -9.21
N ARG A 191 7.62 19.04 -8.20
CA ARG A 191 9.03 18.69 -8.43
C ARG A 191 9.15 17.29 -9.01
N SER A 192 8.45 16.31 -8.43
CA SER A 192 8.45 14.94 -8.91
C SER A 192 7.90 14.81 -10.34
N ILE A 193 6.80 15.51 -10.64
CA ILE A 193 6.23 15.58 -11.99
C ILE A 193 7.26 16.13 -13.01
N LEU A 194 7.98 17.19 -12.66
CA LEU A 194 8.93 17.84 -13.55
C LEU A 194 10.21 17.01 -13.79
N THR A 195 10.72 16.36 -12.75
CA THR A 195 12.02 15.67 -12.76
C THR A 195 11.93 14.16 -13.01
N GLY A 196 10.76 13.57 -12.86
CA GLY A 196 10.60 12.12 -12.90
C GLY A 196 11.29 11.37 -11.76
N LYS A 197 11.59 12.06 -10.65
CA LYS A 197 12.21 11.50 -9.44
C LYS A 197 11.24 11.49 -8.27
N TYR A 198 11.44 10.57 -7.35
CA TYR A 198 10.86 10.66 -6.01
C TYR A 198 11.40 11.88 -5.27
N ASP A 199 10.53 12.58 -4.53
CA ASP A 199 10.89 13.85 -3.91
C ASP A 199 11.84 13.72 -2.70
N TRP A 200 11.98 12.52 -2.12
CA TRP A 200 12.91 12.28 -1.02
C TRP A 200 14.34 11.96 -1.49
N ARG A 201 14.55 11.78 -2.80
CA ARG A 201 15.89 11.54 -3.36
C ARG A 201 16.82 12.73 -3.08
N PRO A 202 18.05 12.50 -2.60
CA PRO A 202 19.02 13.57 -2.37
C PRO A 202 19.30 14.40 -3.64
N GLU A 203 19.26 13.79 -4.82
CA GLU A 203 19.47 14.51 -6.09
C GLU A 203 18.29 15.42 -6.43
N ALA A 204 17.07 15.07 -6.02
CA ALA A 204 15.88 15.90 -6.19
C ALA A 204 15.84 17.03 -5.13
N VAL A 205 16.37 16.79 -3.93
CA VAL A 205 16.40 17.75 -2.80
C VAL A 205 17.74 17.71 -2.04
N PRO A 206 18.80 18.36 -2.57
CA PRO A 206 20.17 18.28 -2.03
C PRO A 206 20.33 18.84 -0.62
N ASN A 207 19.48 19.81 -0.25
CA ASN A 207 19.44 20.42 1.08
C ASN A 207 18.23 19.94 1.89
N ASN A 208 17.86 18.66 1.76
CA ASN A 208 16.83 18.04 2.60
C ASN A 208 17.37 17.86 4.04
N ASP A 209 17.66 18.98 4.72
CA ASP A 209 18.23 19.06 6.07
C ASP A 209 17.13 18.82 7.11
N PHE A 210 16.27 17.82 6.89
CA PHE A 210 15.19 17.45 7.80
C PHE A 210 15.67 16.55 8.96
N TYR A 211 16.84 15.98 8.76
CA TYR A 211 17.45 15.08 9.70
C TYR A 211 18.57 15.88 10.29
N ILE A 212 18.30 16.33 11.51
CA ILE A 212 19.26 16.59 12.58
C ILE A 212 20.71 16.68 12.08
N ASP A 213 21.34 17.83 12.29
CA ASP A 213 22.71 18.02 11.87
C ASP A 213 23.69 17.01 12.45
N HIS A 214 24.94 17.20 12.04
CA HIS A 214 26.06 16.43 12.54
C HIS A 214 26.15 16.38 14.08
N ASP A 215 25.50 17.28 14.83
CA ASP A 215 25.61 17.37 16.28
C ASP A 215 24.41 16.79 17.04
N GLY A 216 23.39 16.27 16.34
CA GLY A 216 22.20 15.78 17.03
C GLY A 216 21.15 16.85 17.25
N ASP A 217 21.34 18.06 16.70
CA ASP A 217 20.39 19.16 16.78
C ASP A 217 19.45 19.18 15.56
N PRO A 218 18.12 19.27 15.74
CA PRO A 218 17.20 19.49 14.64
C PRO A 218 17.50 20.83 13.97
N ILE A 219 18.28 20.81 12.89
CA ILE A 219 18.33 21.91 11.93
C ILE A 219 17.10 21.77 11.04
N GLY A 220 16.45 22.88 10.71
CA GLY A 220 15.41 22.92 9.69
C GLY A 220 13.98 22.90 10.22
N GLY A 221 13.25 23.98 9.95
CA GLY A 221 11.80 24.03 10.04
C GLY A 221 11.20 23.32 8.82
N GLY A 222 11.37 22.01 8.74
CA GLY A 222 10.85 21.11 7.70
C GLY A 222 10.74 21.61 6.25
N ILE A 223 9.92 20.94 5.44
CA ILE A 223 9.47 21.40 4.12
C ILE A 223 8.44 22.52 4.37
N TYR A 224 8.74 23.52 5.21
CA TYR A 224 8.16 24.86 5.06
C TYR A 224 8.86 25.60 3.93
N ALA A 225 9.00 24.94 2.78
CA ALA A 225 9.43 25.58 1.55
C ALA A 225 8.20 26.08 0.78
N GLY A 226 7.21 26.55 1.54
CA GLY A 226 6.13 27.41 1.09
C GLY A 226 5.97 28.53 2.13
N GLY A 227 7.06 29.29 2.34
CA GLY A 227 7.13 30.49 3.18
C GLY A 227 7.50 30.25 4.65
N THR A 228 8.70 30.73 5.05
CA THR A 228 9.17 31.09 6.42
C THR A 228 9.11 29.98 7.49
N THR A 229 10.12 29.61 8.28
CA THR A 229 11.31 30.28 8.85
C THR A 229 12.19 29.17 9.45
N VAL A 230 13.41 28.96 8.95
CA VAL A 230 14.51 28.44 9.79
C VAL A 230 15.17 29.68 10.40
N SER A 231 15.64 29.62 11.64
CA SER A 231 16.51 30.68 12.16
C SER A 231 17.78 30.72 11.30
N GLY A 232 17.86 31.66 10.34
CA GLY A 232 18.91 31.74 9.31
C GLY A 232 18.43 31.54 7.87
N SER A 233 17.28 30.90 7.62
CA SER A 233 16.67 30.83 6.29
C SER A 233 15.81 32.08 6.04
N GLN A 234 16.17 32.83 5.01
CA GLN A 234 15.60 34.14 4.72
C GLN A 234 14.18 33.98 4.16
N SER A 235 13.24 34.73 4.74
CA SER A 235 11.87 34.86 4.22
C SER A 235 11.88 35.22 2.74
N GLY A 236 11.42 34.32 1.86
CA GLY A 236 11.27 34.59 0.42
C GLY A 236 12.27 33.89 -0.52
N ALA A 237 13.22 33.10 -0.01
CA ALA A 237 14.03 32.22 -0.85
C ALA A 237 13.14 31.06 -1.34
N GLY A 238 12.69 31.09 -2.59
CA GLY A 238 11.83 30.04 -3.15
C GLY A 238 12.52 28.68 -3.28
N VAL A 239 11.76 27.65 -3.66
CA VAL A 239 12.23 26.27 -3.79
C VAL A 239 12.71 26.05 -5.21
N THR A 240 13.98 25.75 -5.45
CA THR A 240 14.46 25.45 -6.81
C THR A 240 14.50 23.95 -7.07
N ILE A 241 14.42 23.58 -8.35
CA ILE A 241 14.87 22.27 -8.80
C ILE A 241 16.40 22.34 -8.94
N PRO A 242 17.16 21.39 -8.36
CA PRO A 242 18.60 21.25 -8.56
C PRO A 242 18.95 20.98 -10.03
N ASP A 243 20.23 20.80 -10.35
CA ASP A 243 20.71 20.48 -11.71
C ASP A 243 20.26 19.07 -12.14
N ASN A 244 18.95 18.87 -12.37
CA ASN A 244 18.34 17.68 -12.94
C ASN A 244 17.60 18.06 -14.22
N GLU A 245 17.66 17.18 -15.21
CA GLU A 245 16.83 17.31 -16.41
C GLU A 245 15.33 17.26 -16.04
N THR A 246 14.56 18.17 -16.62
CA THR A 246 13.10 18.20 -16.54
C THR A 246 12.46 17.69 -17.83
N TYR A 247 11.19 17.30 -17.79
CA TYR A 247 10.50 16.91 -19.02
C TYR A 247 10.42 18.06 -20.03
N GLY A 248 10.52 19.32 -19.59
CA GLY A 248 10.60 20.48 -20.48
C GLY A 248 11.83 20.38 -21.39
N GLU A 249 13.01 20.13 -20.81
CA GLU A 249 14.28 19.96 -21.54
C GLU A 249 14.26 18.71 -22.43
N ALA A 250 13.72 17.61 -21.93
CA ALA A 250 13.60 16.37 -22.69
C ALA A 250 12.69 16.54 -23.92
N LEU A 251 11.56 17.25 -23.78
CA LEU A 251 10.63 17.50 -24.88
C LEU A 251 11.17 18.54 -25.87
N GLN A 252 11.85 19.58 -25.38
CA GLN A 252 12.55 20.55 -26.23
C GLN A 252 13.59 19.84 -27.09
N SER A 253 14.37 18.93 -26.49
CA SER A 253 15.35 18.08 -27.20
C SER A 253 14.68 17.14 -28.22
N ALA A 254 13.43 16.73 -27.98
CA ALA A 254 12.62 15.95 -28.93
C ALA A 254 12.01 16.79 -30.07
N GLY A 255 12.30 18.10 -30.11
CA GLY A 255 11.86 19.04 -31.16
C GLY A 255 10.50 19.68 -30.90
N TYR A 256 10.03 19.70 -29.66
CA TYR A 256 8.79 20.38 -29.29
C TYR A 256 9.05 21.85 -28.96
N ARG A 257 8.11 22.70 -29.37
CA ARG A 257 7.95 24.03 -28.79
C ARG A 257 7.28 23.89 -27.44
N THR A 258 7.93 24.30 -26.37
CA THR A 258 7.50 24.02 -25.00
C THR A 258 6.95 25.27 -24.30
N CYS A 259 5.86 25.12 -23.57
CA CYS A 259 5.19 26.22 -22.88
C CYS A 259 4.69 25.79 -21.50
N TYR A 260 4.97 26.61 -20.49
CA TYR A 260 4.43 26.46 -19.14
C TYR A 260 3.58 27.68 -18.79
N ILE A 261 2.31 27.46 -18.42
CA ILE A 261 1.35 28.50 -18.09
C ILE A 261 0.75 28.22 -16.72
N GLY A 262 0.87 29.17 -15.81
CA GLY A 262 0.24 29.14 -14.48
C GLY A 262 1.19 28.67 -13.36
N LYS A 263 0.64 27.99 -12.36
CA LYS A 263 1.31 27.67 -11.10
C LYS A 263 2.49 26.74 -11.31
N TYR A 264 3.69 27.26 -11.06
CA TYR A 264 4.94 26.50 -11.08
C TYR A 264 5.40 26.15 -9.67
N HIS A 265 5.42 27.13 -8.75
CA HIS A 265 5.71 26.96 -7.31
C HIS A 265 7.13 26.48 -6.99
N LEU A 266 8.07 26.59 -7.95
CA LEU A 266 9.46 26.10 -7.85
C LEU A 266 10.51 27.13 -8.32
N GLY A 267 10.24 28.44 -8.17
CA GLY A 267 11.16 29.52 -8.57
C GLY A 267 11.85 30.22 -7.38
N GLU A 268 13.12 30.63 -7.54
CA GLU A 268 13.87 31.54 -6.65
C GLU A 268 13.41 33.01 -6.76
N SER A 269 13.43 33.77 -5.65
CA SER A 269 13.25 35.24 -5.66
C SER A 269 14.62 35.91 -5.52
N PRO A 270 15.09 36.69 -6.52
CA PRO A 270 16.39 37.33 -6.44
C PRO A 270 16.31 38.59 -5.55
N SER A 271 16.83 38.48 -4.32
CA SER A 271 17.46 39.54 -3.52
C SER A 271 16.82 39.96 -2.18
N LEU A 272 17.77 40.22 -1.26
CA LEU A 272 17.69 40.64 0.14
C LEU A 272 17.24 42.09 0.38
N VAL A 273 16.91 42.85 -0.66
CA VAL A 273 16.52 44.26 -0.55
C VAL A 273 15.29 44.48 -1.41
N ALA A 274 14.16 44.83 -0.79
CA ALA A 274 13.02 45.36 -1.53
C ALA A 274 13.50 46.60 -2.30
N VAL A 275 13.73 46.47 -3.60
CA VAL A 275 14.16 47.58 -4.44
C VAL A 275 12.98 48.55 -4.55
N PRO A 276 13.10 49.81 -4.11
CA PRO A 276 12.04 50.80 -4.30
C PRO A 276 11.80 50.99 -5.81
N GLY A 277 10.60 50.67 -6.29
CA GLY A 277 10.29 50.57 -7.73
C GLY A 277 10.12 49.13 -8.25
N TYR A 278 9.96 48.16 -7.35
CA TYR A 278 9.75 46.74 -7.66
C TYR A 278 8.62 46.52 -8.67
N THR A 279 8.94 45.82 -9.77
CA THR A 279 7.95 45.23 -10.69
C THR A 279 7.94 43.74 -10.37
N PHE A 280 6.84 43.20 -9.85
CA PHE A 280 6.68 41.75 -9.66
C PHE A 280 6.79 41.09 -11.05
N GLY A 281 7.95 40.53 -11.39
CA GLY A 281 8.25 40.12 -12.76
C GLY A 281 9.68 39.69 -13.06
N ASP A 282 10.55 39.55 -12.04
CA ASP A 282 11.86 38.94 -12.28
C ASP A 282 11.70 37.42 -12.36
N GLN A 283 11.97 36.88 -13.54
CA GLN A 283 12.12 35.44 -13.77
C GLN A 283 13.16 34.91 -12.76
N PRO A 284 12.90 33.79 -12.08
CA PRO A 284 13.90 33.19 -11.21
C PRO A 284 15.19 32.92 -12.00
N ALA A 285 16.35 32.94 -11.33
CA ALA A 285 17.59 32.44 -11.93
C ALA A 285 17.44 30.96 -12.41
N ARG A 286 16.44 30.24 -11.88
CA ARG A 286 16.03 28.87 -12.24
C ARG A 286 14.49 28.74 -12.33
N GLY A 287 13.86 29.35 -13.34
CA GLY A 287 12.42 29.23 -13.64
C GLY A 287 12.15 28.30 -14.82
N PRO A 288 10.90 28.17 -15.30
CA PRO A 288 10.55 27.26 -16.40
C PRO A 288 11.40 27.47 -17.66
N ARG A 289 11.77 28.72 -17.98
CA ARG A 289 12.60 29.03 -19.16
C ARG A 289 13.99 28.42 -19.11
N GLN A 290 14.56 28.31 -17.93
CA GLN A 290 15.85 27.67 -17.71
C GLN A 290 15.75 26.14 -17.68
N GLN A 291 14.54 25.60 -17.65
CA GLN A 291 14.24 24.17 -17.59
C GLN A 291 13.44 23.74 -18.83
N GLY A 292 13.91 24.21 -19.99
CA GLY A 292 13.45 23.73 -21.29
C GLY A 292 12.03 24.12 -21.67
N PHE A 293 11.42 25.13 -21.03
CA PHE A 293 10.17 25.73 -21.51
C PHE A 293 10.44 27.04 -22.30
N ASP A 294 10.26 27.03 -23.61
CA ASP A 294 10.48 28.23 -24.46
C ASP A 294 9.64 29.44 -24.01
N VAL A 295 8.42 29.15 -23.55
CA VAL A 295 7.43 30.13 -23.09
C VAL A 295 7.05 29.84 -21.64
N SER A 296 7.02 30.89 -20.82
CA SER A 296 6.60 30.86 -19.42
C SER A 296 5.63 32.00 -19.18
N ILE A 297 4.45 31.72 -18.62
CA ILE A 297 3.39 32.72 -18.35
C ILE A 297 2.80 32.46 -16.97
N ALA A 298 2.71 33.47 -16.11
CA ALA A 298 2.18 33.38 -14.74
C ALA A 298 2.92 32.38 -13.82
N SER A 299 4.14 32.00 -14.20
CA SER A 299 4.92 30.94 -13.56
C SER A 299 6.12 31.50 -12.81
N GLY A 300 6.29 31.06 -11.57
CA GLY A 300 7.36 31.51 -10.68
C GLY A 300 7.22 30.89 -9.29
N HIS A 301 7.62 31.64 -8.26
CA HIS A 301 7.61 31.20 -6.87
C HIS A 301 6.21 31.12 -6.23
N ALA A 302 5.19 31.72 -6.85
CA ALA A 302 3.86 31.84 -6.26
C ALA A 302 3.18 30.48 -6.10
N GLY A 303 2.86 30.11 -4.85
CA GLY A 303 2.17 28.87 -4.50
C GLY A 303 0.64 28.94 -4.53
N ALA A 304 0.11 30.13 -4.71
CA ALA A 304 -1.30 30.48 -4.83
C ALA A 304 -1.36 31.85 -5.53
N PRO A 305 -2.52 32.31 -6.01
CA PRO A 305 -2.66 33.68 -6.49
C PRO A 305 -2.18 34.67 -5.39
N PRO A 306 -1.24 35.60 -5.69
CA PRO A 306 -0.58 36.42 -4.67
C PRO A 306 -1.53 37.26 -3.82
N ALA A 307 -2.55 37.86 -4.45
CA ALA A 307 -3.55 38.69 -3.79
C ALA A 307 -4.98 38.14 -3.89
N SER A 308 -5.41 37.75 -5.10
CA SER A 308 -6.78 37.33 -5.42
C SER A 308 -6.81 36.53 -6.73
N TYR A 309 -7.87 35.75 -6.94
CA TYR A 309 -8.22 35.19 -8.25
C TYR A 309 -8.71 36.25 -9.25
N PHE A 310 -9.10 37.43 -8.77
CA PHE A 310 -9.51 38.56 -9.59
C PHE A 310 -8.38 39.58 -9.74
N SER A 311 -8.31 40.24 -10.89
CA SER A 311 -7.38 41.35 -11.08
C SER A 311 -7.62 42.45 -10.04
N VAL A 312 -6.55 42.99 -9.47
CA VAL A 312 -6.59 44.05 -8.46
C VAL A 312 -6.12 45.38 -9.06
N GLU A 313 -6.51 46.51 -8.46
CA GLU A 313 -6.00 47.81 -8.92
C GLU A 313 -4.48 47.90 -8.68
N ASN A 314 -3.73 48.41 -9.66
CA ASN A 314 -2.28 48.50 -9.59
C ASN A 314 -1.86 49.66 -8.67
N GLN A 315 -1.15 49.35 -7.58
CA GLN A 315 -0.63 50.35 -6.62
C GLN A 315 0.30 51.39 -7.23
N HIS A 316 1.00 51.02 -8.31
CA HIS A 316 1.97 51.88 -8.96
C HIS A 316 1.38 52.60 -10.18
N ALA A 317 0.13 52.30 -10.55
CA ALA A 317 -0.56 52.89 -11.69
C ALA A 317 -2.09 52.91 -11.47
N THR A 318 -2.56 53.90 -10.69
CA THR A 318 -3.99 54.12 -10.42
C THR A 318 -4.85 54.09 -11.70
N GLY A 319 -5.95 53.35 -11.69
CA GLY A 319 -6.80 53.12 -12.87
C GLY A 319 -6.34 52.01 -13.82
N SER A 320 -5.23 51.33 -13.53
CA SER A 320 -4.79 50.09 -14.21
C SER A 320 -4.97 48.88 -13.29
N TYR A 321 -5.10 47.69 -13.86
CA TYR A 321 -5.30 46.44 -13.09
C TYR A 321 -4.18 45.44 -13.33
N THR A 322 -3.96 44.56 -12.36
CA THR A 322 -2.88 43.57 -12.36
C THR A 322 -3.30 42.27 -11.65
N PHE A 323 -2.75 41.15 -12.07
CA PHE A 323 -2.84 39.88 -11.34
C PHE A 323 -1.63 39.62 -10.42
N GLU A 324 -0.63 40.51 -10.42
CA GLU A 324 0.63 40.37 -9.68
C GLU A 324 1.39 39.07 -10.01
N LEU A 325 1.19 38.55 -11.23
CA LEU A 325 1.83 37.33 -11.73
C LEU A 325 2.69 37.64 -12.98
N PRO A 326 3.88 37.03 -13.11
CA PRO A 326 4.79 37.29 -14.22
C PRO A 326 4.14 37.08 -15.58
N ASP A 327 4.35 37.97 -16.54
CA ASP A 327 3.89 37.86 -17.94
C ASP A 327 2.36 37.71 -18.14
N LEU A 328 1.56 37.75 -17.07
CA LEU A 328 0.11 37.57 -17.17
C LEU A 328 -0.60 38.86 -17.59
N ASP A 329 -0.09 40.02 -17.17
CA ASP A 329 -0.71 41.32 -17.43
C ASP A 329 -0.37 41.91 -18.80
N ASP A 330 0.66 41.39 -19.47
CA ASP A 330 1.05 41.93 -20.77
C ASP A 330 0.02 41.61 -21.87
N THR A 331 0.21 42.24 -23.03
CA THR A 331 -0.66 42.03 -24.20
C THR A 331 -0.17 40.91 -25.12
N SER A 332 0.80 40.10 -24.69
CA SER A 332 1.28 38.96 -25.48
C SER A 332 0.19 37.88 -25.55
N TRP A 333 0.26 37.02 -26.56
CA TRP A 333 -0.69 35.90 -26.75
C TRP A 333 -2.15 36.35 -26.86
N GLY A 334 -2.41 37.53 -27.43
CA GLY A 334 -3.74 37.97 -27.83
C GLY A 334 -4.64 38.51 -26.72
N THR A 335 -4.15 38.66 -25.49
CA THR A 335 -4.91 39.31 -24.40
C THR A 335 -4.77 40.82 -24.42
N SER A 336 -5.78 41.55 -23.94
CA SER A 336 -5.66 42.97 -23.62
C SER A 336 -5.03 43.18 -22.23
N ALA A 337 -4.72 44.43 -21.88
CA ALA A 337 -4.37 44.79 -20.51
C ALA A 337 -5.51 44.36 -19.54
N PRO A 338 -5.19 43.94 -18.30
CA PRO A 338 -6.18 43.51 -17.34
C PRO A 338 -7.23 44.57 -17.05
N ILE A 339 -8.46 44.12 -16.81
CA ILE A 339 -9.58 45.00 -16.42
C ILE A 339 -10.19 44.56 -15.10
N ALA A 340 -10.81 45.50 -14.38
CA ALA A 340 -11.47 45.24 -13.10
C ALA A 340 -12.36 43.99 -13.12
N GLY A 341 -12.13 43.07 -12.17
CA GLY A 341 -12.95 41.86 -12.01
C GLY A 341 -12.68 40.77 -13.06
N GLU A 342 -11.62 40.89 -13.86
CA GLU A 342 -11.15 39.79 -14.71
C GLU A 342 -10.63 38.63 -13.84
N TYR A 343 -10.92 37.40 -14.24
CA TYR A 343 -10.65 36.19 -13.45
C TYR A 343 -9.45 35.41 -14.00
N ILE A 344 -8.54 35.00 -13.12
CA ILE A 344 -7.25 34.38 -13.49
C ILE A 344 -7.44 33.11 -14.34
N THR A 345 -8.36 32.22 -13.99
CA THR A 345 -8.59 30.96 -14.73
C THR A 345 -9.01 31.24 -16.19
N ASP A 346 -9.88 32.23 -16.38
CA ASP A 346 -10.35 32.63 -17.71
C ASP A 346 -9.19 33.24 -18.52
N ARG A 347 -8.35 34.07 -17.87
CA ARG A 347 -7.19 34.71 -18.52
C ARG A 347 -6.08 33.72 -18.88
N LEU A 348 -5.76 32.75 -18.01
CA LEU A 348 -4.81 31.67 -18.33
C LEU A 348 -5.27 30.87 -19.54
N THR A 349 -6.57 30.61 -19.66
CA THR A 349 -7.18 29.92 -20.82
C THR A 349 -7.01 30.73 -22.10
N GLN A 350 -7.22 32.05 -22.04
CA GLN A 350 -7.01 32.93 -23.19
C GLN A 350 -5.54 32.96 -23.63
N LYS A 351 -4.59 33.06 -22.68
CA LYS A 351 -3.16 32.99 -22.96
C LYS A 351 -2.77 31.64 -23.59
N ALA A 352 -3.34 30.54 -23.11
CA ALA A 352 -3.13 29.20 -23.67
C ALA A 352 -3.61 29.10 -25.12
N ILE A 353 -4.83 29.57 -25.42
CA ILE A 353 -5.35 29.64 -26.80
C ILE A 353 -4.46 30.54 -27.66
N GLY A 354 -4.00 31.67 -27.12
CA GLY A 354 -3.07 32.57 -27.80
C GLY A 354 -1.73 31.92 -28.15
N PHE A 355 -1.16 31.14 -27.23
CA PHE A 355 0.05 30.34 -27.48
C PHE A 355 -0.15 29.29 -28.57
N ILE A 356 -1.28 28.57 -28.55
CA ILE A 356 -1.60 27.58 -29.59
C ILE A 356 -1.75 28.28 -30.96
N SER A 357 -2.48 29.40 -31.00
CA SER A 357 -2.66 30.21 -32.22
C SER A 357 -1.32 30.68 -32.80
N ASP A 358 -0.42 31.17 -31.95
CA ASP A 358 0.92 31.58 -32.34
C ASP A 358 1.78 30.39 -32.80
N SER A 359 1.70 29.25 -32.13
CA SER A 359 2.42 28.03 -32.54
C SER A 359 2.02 27.59 -33.94
N ILE A 360 0.73 27.67 -34.26
CA ILE A 360 0.21 27.31 -35.57
C ILE A 360 0.54 28.34 -36.65
N SER A 361 0.60 29.63 -36.28
CA SER A 361 0.81 30.71 -37.24
C SER A 361 2.28 30.99 -37.52
N ASN A 362 3.13 30.91 -36.49
CA ASN A 362 4.52 31.35 -36.51
C ASN A 362 5.53 30.22 -36.31
N HIS A 363 5.09 29.04 -35.83
CA HIS A 363 5.93 27.85 -35.62
C HIS A 363 5.28 26.60 -36.26
N ALA A 364 4.70 26.79 -37.44
CA ALA A 364 3.81 25.82 -38.09
C ALA A 364 4.43 24.44 -38.43
N SER A 365 5.75 24.27 -38.31
CA SER A 365 6.47 23.00 -38.48
C SER A 365 6.60 22.20 -37.19
N ASP A 366 6.48 22.84 -36.04
CA ASP A 366 6.93 22.29 -34.76
C ASP A 366 5.71 21.76 -33.97
N PRO A 367 5.73 20.52 -33.43
CA PRO A 367 4.76 20.14 -32.40
C PRO A 367 4.90 21.06 -31.18
N PHE A 368 3.80 21.33 -30.48
CA PHE A 368 3.88 22.03 -29.20
C PHE A 368 3.58 21.11 -28.02
N CYS A 369 4.24 21.38 -26.89
CA CYS A 369 3.87 20.87 -25.58
C CYS A 369 3.49 22.05 -24.69
N MET A 370 2.29 22.02 -24.13
CA MET A 370 1.81 23.06 -23.22
C MET A 370 1.40 22.43 -21.89
N THR A 371 2.05 22.84 -20.82
CA THR A 371 1.57 22.62 -19.46
C THR A 371 0.72 23.81 -19.05
N LEU A 372 -0.59 23.59 -18.93
CA LEU A 372 -1.53 24.56 -18.37
C LEU A 372 -1.82 24.15 -16.93
N ALA A 373 -0.97 24.62 -16.01
CA ALA A 373 -1.04 24.37 -14.59
C ALA A 373 -1.87 25.46 -13.90
N HIS A 374 -3.17 25.23 -13.75
CA HIS A 374 -4.04 26.19 -13.11
C HIS A 374 -3.66 26.43 -11.65
N TYR A 375 -3.85 27.66 -11.18
CA TYR A 375 -3.90 27.95 -9.73
C TYR A 375 -5.21 27.42 -9.11
N ALA A 376 -6.27 27.31 -9.91
CA ALA A 376 -7.50 26.67 -9.49
C ALA A 376 -7.23 25.17 -9.20
N VAL A 377 -7.78 24.61 -8.13
CA VAL A 377 -8.83 25.13 -7.24
C VAL A 377 -8.30 25.50 -5.85
N HIS A 378 -7.03 25.88 -5.75
CA HIS A 378 -6.36 26.21 -4.49
C HIS A 378 -6.91 27.47 -3.84
N THR A 379 -6.84 27.54 -2.50
CA THR A 379 -7.23 28.75 -1.76
C THR A 379 -6.39 29.99 -2.14
N PRO A 380 -6.89 31.24 -2.02
CA PRO A 380 -8.16 31.64 -1.41
C PRO A 380 -9.37 31.16 -2.20
N ALA A 381 -10.45 30.79 -1.51
CA ALA A 381 -11.67 30.34 -2.17
C ALA A 381 -12.41 31.57 -2.71
N GLU A 382 -12.20 31.89 -3.99
CA GLU A 382 -12.79 33.05 -4.66
C GLU A 382 -13.29 32.62 -6.04
N ALA A 383 -14.56 32.91 -6.36
CA ALA A 383 -15.15 32.58 -7.66
C ALA A 383 -16.06 33.70 -8.17
N LYS A 384 -16.46 33.60 -9.45
CA LYS A 384 -17.40 34.52 -10.09
C LYS A 384 -18.76 34.48 -9.37
N THR A 385 -19.30 35.64 -9.01
CA THR A 385 -20.57 35.75 -8.26
C THR A 385 -21.72 35.02 -8.94
N THR A 386 -21.78 35.07 -10.27
CA THR A 386 -22.81 34.37 -11.06
C THR A 386 -22.79 32.86 -10.85
N ASP A 387 -21.60 32.26 -10.75
CA ASP A 387 -21.43 30.83 -10.53
C ASP A 387 -21.72 30.46 -9.07
N ILE A 388 -21.32 31.31 -8.12
CA ILE A 388 -21.67 31.15 -6.71
C ILE A 388 -23.20 31.16 -6.53
N ASP A 389 -23.91 32.11 -7.13
CA ASP A 389 -25.37 32.22 -7.03
C ASP A 389 -26.08 31.01 -7.67
N TYR A 390 -25.52 30.48 -8.76
CA TYR A 390 -25.97 29.24 -9.37
C TYR A 390 -25.84 28.06 -8.40
N PHE A 391 -24.66 27.84 -7.80
CA PHE A 391 -24.45 26.73 -6.86
C PHE A 391 -25.19 26.92 -5.53
N LYS A 392 -25.43 28.15 -5.07
CA LYS A 392 -26.35 28.44 -3.95
C LYS A 392 -27.77 27.97 -4.26
N SER A 393 -28.27 28.31 -5.45
CA SER A 393 -29.61 27.89 -5.90
C SER A 393 -29.69 26.36 -6.04
N LYS A 394 -28.64 25.73 -6.60
CA LYS A 394 -28.55 24.26 -6.72
C LYS A 394 -28.52 23.58 -5.36
N LYS A 395 -27.67 24.04 -4.43
CA LYS A 395 -27.60 23.51 -3.05
C LYS A 395 -28.96 23.59 -2.35
N GLN A 396 -29.67 24.72 -2.47
CA GLN A 396 -31.02 24.87 -1.93
C GLN A 396 -32.01 23.87 -2.57
N GLY A 397 -31.98 23.71 -3.90
CA GLY A 397 -32.81 22.73 -4.61
C GLY A 397 -32.50 21.27 -4.26
N MET A 398 -31.26 20.99 -3.86
CA MET A 398 -30.77 19.66 -3.46
C MET A 398 -30.83 19.41 -1.95
N ALA A 399 -31.39 20.31 -1.15
CA ALA A 399 -31.32 20.21 0.32
C ALA A 399 -31.84 18.87 0.87
N SER A 400 -32.95 18.35 0.33
CA SER A 400 -33.49 17.04 0.71
C SER A 400 -32.60 15.88 0.30
N THR A 401 -31.90 16.00 -0.84
CA THR A 401 -30.97 14.98 -1.34
C THR A 401 -29.67 15.00 -0.53
N LEU A 402 -29.08 16.17 -0.28
CA LEU A 402 -27.90 16.30 0.59
C LEU A 402 -28.17 15.79 2.01
N ALA A 403 -29.40 15.92 2.51
CA ALA A 403 -29.81 15.34 3.80
C ALA A 403 -29.83 13.79 3.81
N THR A 404 -29.83 13.11 2.66
CA THR A 404 -29.70 11.65 2.59
C THR A 404 -28.25 11.17 2.58
N HIS A 405 -27.26 12.08 2.60
CA HIS A 405 -25.86 11.71 2.68
C HIS A 405 -25.59 10.96 4.00
N PRO A 406 -24.82 9.86 4.02
CA PRO A 406 -24.53 9.10 5.25
C PRO A 406 -23.97 9.97 6.39
N MET A 407 -23.10 10.90 6.02
CA MET A 407 -22.45 11.86 6.92
C MET A 407 -23.23 13.18 7.13
N ALA A 408 -24.51 13.28 6.72
CA ALA A 408 -25.30 14.53 6.82
C ALA A 408 -25.41 15.09 8.24
N SER A 409 -25.45 14.22 9.26
CA SER A 409 -25.52 14.59 10.67
C SER A 409 -24.16 14.99 11.27
N THR A 410 -23.06 14.59 10.63
CA THR A 410 -21.67 14.80 11.07
C THR A 410 -20.77 15.22 9.89
N PRO A 411 -21.03 16.38 9.28
CA PRO A 411 -20.34 16.82 8.06
C PRO A 411 -18.84 17.15 8.25
N LEU A 412 -18.39 17.26 9.51
CA LEU A 412 -16.98 17.21 9.89
C LEU A 412 -16.73 16.02 10.79
N ILE A 413 -15.73 15.22 10.43
CA ILE A 413 -15.18 14.19 11.31
C ILE A 413 -13.86 14.68 11.91
N THR A 414 -13.59 14.31 13.16
CA THR A 414 -12.30 14.55 13.81
C THR A 414 -11.50 13.26 13.77
N ASP A 415 -10.28 13.34 13.27
CA ASP A 415 -9.36 12.22 13.17
C ASP A 415 -7.94 12.70 13.49
N TYR A 416 -7.27 11.99 14.40
CA TYR A 416 -6.03 12.44 15.06
C TYR A 416 -6.14 13.90 15.56
N SER A 417 -5.20 14.75 15.15
CA SER A 417 -5.16 16.18 15.48
C SER A 417 -5.76 17.06 14.38
N SER A 418 -6.63 16.49 13.54
CA SER A 418 -7.23 17.16 12.38
C SER A 418 -8.77 17.01 12.31
N LYS A 419 -9.40 17.88 11.54
CA LYS A 419 -10.81 17.77 11.15
C LYS A 419 -10.92 17.66 9.64
N THR A 420 -11.91 16.93 9.17
CA THR A 420 -12.10 16.64 7.74
C THR A 420 -13.56 16.79 7.33
N ARG A 421 -13.79 17.49 6.21
CA ARG A 421 -15.13 17.64 5.61
C ARG A 421 -15.50 16.39 4.83
N MET A 422 -16.73 15.95 5.05
CA MET A 422 -17.25 14.68 4.55
C MET A 422 -18.25 14.84 3.39
N ILE A 423 -18.68 16.07 3.08
CA ILE A 423 -19.70 16.34 2.05
C ILE A 423 -19.20 17.41 1.07
N GLN A 424 -19.43 17.17 -0.22
CA GLN A 424 -19.15 18.13 -1.30
C GLN A 424 -20.33 19.10 -1.49
N ASP A 425 -20.41 20.10 -0.61
CA ASP A 425 -21.49 21.09 -0.58
C ASP A 425 -20.99 22.55 -0.48
N ASN A 426 -19.70 22.80 -0.73
CA ASN A 426 -19.13 24.14 -0.78
C ASN A 426 -19.42 24.81 -2.14
N VAL A 427 -20.22 25.88 -2.12
CA VAL A 427 -20.67 26.58 -3.35
C VAL A 427 -19.56 27.38 -4.02
N VAL A 428 -18.59 27.89 -3.26
CA VAL A 428 -17.47 28.68 -3.81
C VAL A 428 -16.48 27.74 -4.50
N TYR A 429 -16.13 26.62 -3.85
CA TYR A 429 -15.28 25.60 -4.48
C TYR A 429 -15.92 25.02 -5.74
N ALA A 430 -17.23 24.72 -5.70
CA ALA A 430 -17.97 24.28 -6.88
C ALA A 430 -17.88 25.29 -8.05
N ALA A 431 -17.97 26.58 -7.75
CA ALA A 431 -17.83 27.66 -8.73
C ALA A 431 -16.40 27.80 -9.29
N MET A 432 -15.37 27.59 -8.45
CA MET A 432 -13.97 27.56 -8.90
C MET A 432 -13.72 26.35 -9.81
N LEU A 433 -14.22 25.17 -9.43
CA LEU A 433 -14.12 23.94 -10.20
C LEU A 433 -14.85 24.07 -11.55
N LYS A 434 -16.03 24.69 -11.56
CA LYS A 434 -16.73 25.05 -12.80
C LYS A 434 -15.88 25.93 -13.72
N SER A 435 -15.15 26.91 -13.18
CA SER A 435 -14.27 27.74 -14.01
C SER A 435 -13.08 26.95 -14.59
N TYR A 436 -12.57 25.97 -13.86
CA TYR A 436 -11.55 25.03 -14.35
C TYR A 436 -12.11 24.12 -15.46
N ASP A 437 -13.33 23.60 -15.29
CA ASP A 437 -14.02 22.82 -16.33
C ASP A 437 -14.33 23.64 -17.59
N ASP A 438 -14.83 24.88 -17.43
CA ASP A 438 -15.10 25.81 -18.54
C ASP A 438 -13.82 26.17 -19.33
N SER A 439 -12.66 26.18 -18.67
CA SER A 439 -11.34 26.35 -19.30
C SER A 439 -11.05 25.20 -20.26
N LEU A 440 -11.22 23.95 -19.79
CA LEU A 440 -11.06 22.76 -20.63
C LEU A 440 -12.07 22.76 -21.78
N ALA A 441 -13.33 23.11 -21.51
CA ALA A 441 -14.37 23.22 -22.54
C ALA A 441 -13.97 24.20 -23.66
N SER A 442 -13.49 25.38 -23.27
CA SER A 442 -13.05 26.44 -24.20
C SER A 442 -11.86 26.00 -25.03
N LEU A 443 -10.87 25.35 -24.39
CA LEU A 443 -9.71 24.80 -25.06
C LEU A 443 -10.10 23.73 -26.08
N ARG A 444 -10.91 22.74 -25.68
CA ARG A 444 -11.37 21.66 -26.57
C ARG A 444 -12.19 22.20 -27.75
N ALA A 445 -13.03 23.21 -27.53
CA ALA A 445 -13.79 23.87 -28.60
C ALA A 445 -12.87 24.56 -29.61
N TYR A 446 -11.80 25.22 -29.14
CA TYR A 446 -10.79 25.82 -30.00
C TYR A 446 -10.03 24.75 -30.82
N LEU A 447 -9.59 23.66 -30.18
CA LEU A 447 -8.91 22.55 -30.86
C LEU A 447 -9.79 21.89 -31.93
N ALA A 448 -11.10 21.75 -31.67
CA ALA A 448 -12.04 21.13 -32.60
C ALA A 448 -12.30 21.95 -33.88
N THR A 449 -12.06 23.27 -33.84
CA THR A 449 -12.33 24.17 -34.96
C THR A 449 -11.07 24.59 -35.71
N THR A 450 -9.89 24.46 -35.09
CA THR A 450 -8.60 24.91 -35.64
C THR A 450 -7.91 23.79 -36.42
N ASP A 451 -7.42 24.11 -37.62
CA ASP A 451 -6.65 23.17 -38.46
C ASP A 451 -5.21 23.00 -37.95
N ASP A 452 -4.66 21.79 -38.02
CA ASP A 452 -3.23 21.55 -37.78
C ASP A 452 -2.44 21.78 -39.08
N PRO A 453 -1.59 22.81 -39.18
CA PRO A 453 -0.82 23.08 -40.39
C PRO A 453 0.23 21.99 -40.69
N ARG A 454 0.65 21.24 -39.67
CA ARG A 454 1.60 20.12 -39.83
C ARG A 454 0.93 18.92 -40.49
N ASN A 455 -0.38 18.79 -40.35
CA ASN A 455 -1.18 17.66 -40.82
C ASN A 455 -2.40 18.15 -41.63
N PRO A 456 -2.19 18.60 -42.89
CA PRO A 456 -3.26 19.16 -43.71
C PRO A 456 -4.50 18.26 -43.80
N GLY A 457 -5.67 18.82 -43.47
CA GLY A 457 -6.95 18.11 -43.46
C GLY A 457 -7.35 17.53 -42.09
N LYS A 458 -6.52 17.72 -41.06
CA LYS A 458 -6.82 17.34 -39.67
C LYS A 458 -7.05 18.57 -38.80
N LYS A 459 -7.98 18.46 -37.86
CA LYS A 459 -8.13 19.44 -36.77
C LYS A 459 -7.12 19.17 -35.67
N LEU A 460 -6.81 20.19 -34.87
CA LEU A 460 -5.95 20.01 -33.69
C LEU A 460 -6.54 18.99 -32.71
N SER A 461 -7.86 18.89 -32.60
CA SER A 461 -8.51 17.88 -31.76
C SER A 461 -8.19 16.43 -32.17
N GLU A 462 -7.78 16.20 -33.41
CA GLU A 462 -7.36 14.88 -33.91
C GLU A 462 -5.85 14.64 -33.79
N THR A 463 -5.08 15.67 -33.42
CA THR A 463 -3.61 15.69 -33.45
C THR A 463 -2.99 16.22 -32.14
N THR A 464 -3.78 16.25 -31.06
CA THR A 464 -3.38 16.76 -29.75
C THR A 464 -3.77 15.75 -28.68
N ILE A 465 -2.80 15.35 -27.87
CA ILE A 465 -2.97 14.55 -26.67
C ILE A 465 -3.38 15.50 -25.53
N ILE A 466 -4.37 15.11 -24.73
CA ILE A 466 -4.77 15.85 -23.53
C ILE A 466 -4.59 14.91 -22.34
N VAL A 467 -3.77 15.32 -21.39
CA VAL A 467 -3.58 14.66 -20.10
C VAL A 467 -4.14 15.58 -19.02
N VAL A 468 -5.12 15.11 -18.25
CA VAL A 468 -5.66 15.84 -17.10
C VAL A 468 -5.20 15.18 -15.81
N SER A 469 -4.68 15.98 -14.88
CA SER A 469 -4.41 15.51 -13.52
C SER A 469 -4.45 16.62 -12.47
N SER A 470 -4.07 16.29 -11.23
CA SER A 470 -3.89 17.19 -10.09
C SER A 470 -2.52 16.95 -9.48
N ASP A 471 -1.95 17.96 -8.82
CA ASP A 471 -0.68 17.77 -8.12
C ASP A 471 -0.85 16.91 -6.84
N HIS A 472 -1.98 16.98 -6.15
CA HIS A 472 -2.30 16.06 -5.05
C HIS A 472 -3.80 16.06 -4.73
N GLY A 473 -4.20 15.26 -3.74
CA GLY A 473 -5.58 15.13 -3.31
C GLY A 473 -6.19 16.42 -2.75
N GLY A 474 -7.52 16.46 -2.70
CA GLY A 474 -8.31 17.63 -2.39
C GLY A 474 -8.03 18.18 -0.99
N LYS A 475 -8.09 19.50 -0.81
CA LYS A 475 -8.00 20.11 0.52
C LYS A 475 -9.32 19.88 1.28
N SER A 476 -9.40 18.80 2.04
CA SER A 476 -10.56 18.45 2.87
C SER A 476 -10.27 18.50 4.37
N THR A 477 -9.01 18.65 4.77
CA THR A 477 -8.51 18.47 6.14
C THR A 477 -7.73 19.69 6.65
N THR A 478 -7.88 20.04 7.94
CA THR A 478 -7.12 21.10 8.64
C THR A 478 -6.85 20.70 10.10
N PRO A 479 -5.74 21.12 10.73
CA PRO A 479 -5.47 20.87 12.16
C PRO A 479 -6.55 21.37 13.11
N ILE A 480 -6.79 20.66 14.22
CA ILE A 480 -7.71 21.06 15.29
C ILE A 480 -7.24 22.36 15.96
N ALA A 481 -5.93 22.53 16.11
CA ALA A 481 -5.32 23.70 16.75
C ALA A 481 -5.68 25.04 16.06
N ASP A 482 -6.08 25.00 14.79
CA ASP A 482 -6.52 26.18 14.05
C ASP A 482 -7.86 26.74 14.57
N GLY A 483 -8.63 25.96 15.33
CA GLY A 483 -9.86 26.42 15.98
C GLY A 483 -11.02 26.78 15.03
N LYS A 484 -10.95 26.41 13.76
CA LYS A 484 -11.90 26.81 12.70
C LYS A 484 -13.12 25.87 12.62
N SER A 485 -14.31 26.43 12.45
CA SER A 485 -15.57 25.71 12.19
C SER A 485 -15.81 25.47 10.70
N LEU A 486 -16.84 24.69 10.33
CA LEU A 486 -17.42 24.77 8.98
C LEU A 486 -17.81 26.21 8.69
N GLU A 487 -17.65 26.61 7.43
CA GLU A 487 -18.03 27.93 6.93
C GLU A 487 -19.55 28.11 7.09
N ASP A 488 -19.98 29.30 7.50
CA ASP A 488 -21.40 29.67 7.53
C ASP A 488 -21.80 30.18 6.14
N ASP A 489 -22.47 29.31 5.37
CA ASP A 489 -22.94 29.61 4.02
C ASP A 489 -23.94 30.80 3.96
N SER A 490 -24.49 31.23 5.10
CA SER A 490 -25.51 32.28 5.18
C SER A 490 -24.94 33.70 5.33
N THR A 491 -23.66 33.84 5.68
CA THR A 491 -23.04 35.14 6.00
C THR A 491 -21.85 35.51 5.13
N ASP A 492 -21.59 34.82 4.01
CA ASP A 492 -20.48 35.18 3.11
C ASP A 492 -20.88 36.32 2.14
N PRO A 493 -20.49 37.59 2.41
CA PRO A 493 -20.78 38.69 1.50
C PRO A 493 -19.96 38.50 0.21
N VAL A 494 -20.60 38.76 -0.93
CA VAL A 494 -19.96 38.85 -2.26
C VAL A 494 -18.58 39.49 -2.15
N ASN A 495 -17.54 38.74 -2.56
CA ASN A 495 -16.11 39.11 -2.59
C ASN A 495 -15.86 40.62 -2.46
N PRO A 496 -15.61 41.15 -1.24
CA PRO A 496 -15.14 42.52 -1.08
C PRO A 496 -13.83 42.73 -1.85
N ALA A 497 -13.65 43.93 -2.40
CA ALA A 497 -12.44 44.29 -3.11
C ALA A 497 -11.20 44.03 -2.21
N PRO A 498 -10.10 43.50 -2.79
CA PRO A 498 -8.88 43.24 -2.03
C PRO A 498 -8.43 44.49 -1.26
N THR A 499 -8.10 44.31 0.01
CA THR A 499 -7.65 45.37 0.91
C THR A 499 -6.13 45.48 0.86
N TYR A 500 -5.62 46.68 0.58
CA TYR A 500 -4.18 46.93 0.68
C TYR A 500 -3.71 46.92 2.13
N VAL A 501 -2.69 46.12 2.43
CA VAL A 501 -2.07 46.07 3.77
C VAL A 501 -0.71 46.73 3.70
N GLU A 502 -0.67 48.02 4.05
CA GLU A 502 0.53 48.88 3.98
C GLU A 502 1.72 48.29 4.74
N SER A 503 1.50 47.66 5.91
CA SER A 503 2.56 47.01 6.69
C SER A 503 3.21 45.80 6.01
N LYS A 504 2.57 45.25 4.98
CA LYS A 504 3.06 44.12 4.18
C LYS A 504 3.41 44.51 2.74
N GLY A 505 3.15 45.77 2.35
CA GLY A 505 3.35 46.24 0.99
C GLY A 505 2.59 45.44 -0.08
N ALA A 506 1.46 44.81 0.28
CA ALA A 506 0.75 43.87 -0.60
C ALA A 506 -0.78 44.00 -0.46
N TYR A 507 -1.51 43.74 -1.55
CA TYR A 507 -2.95 43.50 -1.47
C TYR A 507 -3.23 42.15 -0.82
N LYS A 508 -4.34 42.10 -0.09
CA LYS A 508 -4.93 40.86 0.39
C LYS A 508 -6.37 40.78 -0.05
N SER A 509 -6.89 39.58 -0.25
CA SER A 509 -8.33 39.36 -0.38
C SER A 509 -9.11 40.21 0.63
N GLY A 510 -10.22 40.81 0.17
CA GLY A 510 -11.00 41.77 0.95
C GLY A 510 -11.72 41.16 2.15
N THR A 511 -11.72 39.82 2.27
CA THR A 511 -12.27 39.10 3.41
C THR A 511 -11.17 38.88 4.47
N PRO A 512 -11.30 39.49 5.66
CA PRO A 512 -10.53 39.01 6.79
C PRO A 512 -11.11 37.62 7.15
N ASN A 513 -10.37 36.56 6.84
CA ASN A 513 -10.48 35.22 7.43
C ASN A 513 -11.21 34.07 6.69
N ALA A 514 -11.57 34.14 5.40
CA ALA A 514 -12.20 33.00 4.71
C ALA A 514 -11.18 32.03 4.09
N TYR A 515 -10.31 31.44 4.92
CA TYR A 515 -9.76 30.15 4.55
C TYR A 515 -10.93 29.18 4.59
N SER A 516 -11.40 28.72 3.43
CA SER A 516 -12.01 27.40 3.44
C SER A 516 -10.91 26.46 3.90
N SER A 517 -11.04 26.09 5.16
CA SER A 517 -10.18 25.13 5.82
C SER A 517 -10.52 23.73 5.29
N TYR A 518 -11.72 23.61 4.71
CA TYR A 518 -12.26 22.38 4.15
C TYR A 518 -13.07 22.72 2.86
N PRO A 519 -12.42 23.17 1.77
CA PRO A 519 -13.12 23.57 0.54
C PRO A 519 -13.83 22.41 -0.15
N THR A 520 -13.29 21.19 -0.04
CA THR A 520 -13.89 19.99 -0.62
C THR A 520 -14.00 18.85 0.40
N SER A 521 -14.54 17.73 -0.06
CA SER A 521 -14.53 16.43 0.59
C SER A 521 -13.96 15.39 -0.38
N ASN A 522 -13.00 14.61 0.12
CA ASN A 522 -12.52 13.40 -0.57
C ASN A 522 -13.29 12.15 -0.13
N TYR A 523 -14.27 12.29 0.77
CA TYR A 523 -15.08 11.18 1.26
C TYR A 523 -15.59 10.33 0.09
N PRO A 524 -15.49 9.01 0.20
CA PRO A 524 -15.10 8.22 1.38
C PRO A 524 -13.60 8.01 1.59
N PHE A 525 -12.71 8.54 0.73
CA PHE A 525 -11.28 8.50 1.01
C PHE A 525 -10.95 9.29 2.27
N ARG A 526 -10.12 8.69 3.13
CA ARG A 526 -9.75 9.26 4.42
C ARG A 526 -8.79 10.44 4.22
N GLN A 527 -9.05 11.54 4.93
CA GLN A 527 -8.28 12.79 4.90
C GLN A 527 -8.19 13.48 3.52
N GLY A 528 -7.10 14.20 3.27
CA GLY A 528 -6.90 15.11 2.14
C GLY A 528 -5.46 15.61 2.06
N LYS A 529 -5.27 16.73 1.36
CA LYS A 529 -4.00 17.48 1.29
C LYS A 529 -3.24 17.42 2.62
N THR A 530 -1.93 17.12 2.55
CA THR A 530 -0.96 16.91 3.63
C THR A 530 -0.99 15.56 4.36
N TRP A 531 -1.85 14.62 3.96
CA TRP A 531 -1.93 13.27 4.53
C TRP A 531 -1.60 12.18 3.50
N VAL A 532 -0.96 11.10 3.95
CA VAL A 532 -0.57 9.95 3.09
C VAL A 532 -1.69 8.90 2.93
N TYR A 533 -2.86 9.13 3.53
CA TYR A 533 -4.08 8.39 3.21
C TYR A 533 -4.53 8.63 1.75
N GLU A 534 -5.45 7.81 1.24
CA GLU A 534 -5.97 7.88 -0.13
C GLU A 534 -6.48 9.29 -0.48
N GLY A 535 -7.11 9.99 0.47
CA GLY A 535 -7.67 11.33 0.22
C GLY A 535 -6.60 12.38 -0.11
N GLY A 536 -5.36 12.19 0.34
CA GLY A 536 -4.25 13.12 0.08
C GLY A 536 -3.34 12.71 -1.07
N LEU A 537 -3.16 11.41 -1.31
CA LEU A 537 -2.29 10.90 -2.37
C LEU A 537 -3.00 10.65 -3.70
N LYS A 538 -4.26 10.19 -3.69
CA LYS A 538 -4.96 9.78 -4.90
C LYS A 538 -5.37 10.99 -5.72
N ILE A 539 -5.00 10.99 -6.99
CA ILE A 539 -5.24 12.08 -7.94
C ILE A 539 -6.03 11.56 -9.15
N PRO A 540 -6.89 12.39 -9.76
CA PRO A 540 -7.48 12.02 -11.04
C PRO A 540 -6.40 11.97 -12.11
N LEU A 541 -6.44 10.98 -12.99
CA LEU A 541 -5.60 10.91 -14.18
C LEU A 541 -6.43 10.45 -15.37
N ILE A 542 -6.58 11.32 -16.37
CA ILE A 542 -7.32 11.05 -17.60
C ILE A 542 -6.39 11.30 -18.78
N VAL A 543 -6.25 10.32 -19.65
CA VAL A 543 -5.41 10.39 -20.85
C VAL A 543 -6.31 10.26 -22.08
N TYR A 544 -6.32 11.30 -22.91
CA TYR A 544 -6.96 11.30 -24.21
C TYR A 544 -5.90 11.38 -25.30
N TYR A 545 -5.71 10.29 -26.03
CA TYR A 545 -4.80 10.20 -27.17
C TYR A 545 -5.59 9.70 -28.39
N PRO A 546 -5.95 10.60 -29.34
CA PRO A 546 -6.69 10.24 -30.54
C PRO A 546 -6.05 9.06 -31.30
N GLY A 547 -6.80 7.96 -31.43
CA GLY A 547 -6.36 6.75 -32.15
C GLY A 547 -5.49 5.79 -31.35
N VAL A 548 -5.18 6.09 -30.08
CA VAL A 548 -4.40 5.22 -29.17
C VAL A 548 -5.24 4.80 -27.98
N THR A 549 -5.79 5.75 -27.20
CA THR A 549 -6.54 5.43 -25.98
C THR A 549 -7.93 4.88 -26.32
N PRO A 550 -8.34 3.71 -25.78
CA PRO A 550 -9.71 3.21 -25.93
C PRO A 550 -10.71 4.11 -25.19
N ALA A 551 -11.67 4.69 -25.91
CA ALA A 551 -12.61 5.66 -25.36
C ALA A 551 -13.50 5.06 -24.25
N GLY A 552 -13.63 5.77 -23.14
CA GLY A 552 -14.49 5.43 -22.01
C GLY A 552 -13.99 4.24 -21.18
N SER A 553 -12.71 3.92 -21.28
CA SER A 553 -12.11 2.81 -20.56
C SER A 553 -11.47 3.25 -19.23
N HIS A 554 -11.29 2.29 -18.34
CA HIS A 554 -10.70 2.46 -17.02
C HIS A 554 -9.51 1.51 -16.88
N SER A 555 -8.45 1.98 -16.23
CA SER A 555 -7.29 1.17 -15.89
C SER A 555 -7.07 1.16 -14.38
N SER A 556 -6.89 -0.04 -13.81
CA SER A 556 -6.50 -0.22 -12.41
C SER A 556 -4.99 -0.14 -12.19
N SER A 557 -4.22 0.21 -13.23
CA SER A 557 -2.76 0.30 -13.19
C SER A 557 -2.25 1.30 -12.17
N PHE A 558 -1.12 0.97 -11.55
CA PHE A 558 -0.43 1.91 -10.68
C PHE A 558 0.31 2.97 -11.50
N VAL A 559 0.08 4.22 -11.14
CA VAL A 559 0.80 5.37 -11.70
C VAL A 559 1.22 6.29 -10.56
N HIS A 560 2.49 6.65 -10.55
CA HIS A 560 3.09 7.57 -9.60
C HIS A 560 3.26 8.96 -10.22
N GLY A 561 3.27 10.02 -9.41
CA GLY A 561 3.48 11.39 -9.88
C GLY A 561 4.83 11.64 -10.58
N ALA A 562 5.79 10.74 -10.42
CA ALA A 562 7.05 10.76 -11.17
C ALA A 562 6.86 10.28 -12.63
N ASP A 563 5.85 9.46 -12.91
CA ASP A 563 5.65 8.75 -14.18
C ASP A 563 5.23 9.68 -15.33
N PHE A 564 4.80 10.91 -15.02
CA PHE A 564 4.51 11.93 -16.02
C PHE A 564 5.73 12.24 -16.90
N PHE A 565 6.95 12.25 -16.34
CA PHE A 565 8.16 12.50 -17.10
C PHE A 565 8.34 11.50 -18.25
N ALA A 566 8.46 10.20 -17.94
CA ALA A 566 8.67 9.15 -18.93
C ALA A 566 7.51 9.07 -19.93
N SER A 567 6.29 9.30 -19.45
CA SER A 567 5.10 9.27 -20.31
C SER A 567 5.08 10.42 -21.31
N PHE A 568 5.44 11.64 -20.91
CA PHE A 568 5.54 12.77 -21.84
C PHE A 568 6.67 12.57 -22.84
N VAL A 569 7.79 11.98 -22.43
CA VAL A 569 8.89 11.62 -23.33
C VAL A 569 8.44 10.58 -24.36
N ASP A 570 7.72 9.53 -23.94
CA ASP A 570 7.16 8.53 -24.86
C ASP A 570 6.13 9.14 -25.83
N MET A 571 5.25 10.02 -25.35
CA MET A 571 4.29 10.78 -26.19
C MET A 571 4.99 11.66 -27.23
N ALA A 572 6.16 12.21 -26.88
CA ALA A 572 6.97 13.05 -27.76
C ALA A 572 7.86 12.25 -28.73
N GLY A 573 8.01 10.94 -28.50
CA GLY A 573 9.00 10.10 -29.20
C GLY A 573 10.43 10.51 -28.88
N GLY A 574 10.68 10.99 -27.66
CA GLY A 574 11.99 11.37 -27.16
C GLY A 574 12.76 10.18 -26.57
N SER A 575 13.80 10.46 -25.80
CA SER A 575 14.57 9.45 -25.04
C SER A 575 14.57 9.84 -23.57
N GLN A 576 14.25 8.88 -22.71
CA GLN A 576 14.22 9.11 -21.27
C GLN A 576 15.65 9.23 -20.73
N SER A 577 15.86 10.21 -19.86
CA SER A 577 17.12 10.41 -19.16
C SER A 577 17.42 9.28 -18.19
N SER A 578 18.70 8.93 -18.02
CA SER A 578 19.10 8.07 -16.91
C SER A 578 18.88 8.74 -15.54
N GLU A 579 18.75 10.07 -15.50
CA GLU A 579 18.45 10.79 -14.27
C GLU A 579 17.00 10.55 -13.80
N SER A 580 16.04 10.25 -14.68
CA SER A 580 14.63 10.04 -14.28
C SER A 580 14.30 8.57 -14.05
N SER A 581 15.19 7.84 -13.39
CA SER A 581 15.11 6.38 -13.21
C SER A 581 13.90 5.89 -12.41
N ASP A 582 13.26 6.75 -11.60
CA ASP A 582 12.03 6.39 -10.87
C ASP A 582 10.78 6.45 -11.75
N SER A 583 10.87 7.12 -12.90
CA SER A 583 9.74 7.37 -13.78
C SER A 583 9.50 6.16 -14.69
N VAL A 584 8.29 5.60 -14.61
CA VAL A 584 7.84 4.49 -15.45
C VAL A 584 6.68 4.96 -16.29
N SER A 585 6.84 4.96 -17.61
CA SER A 585 5.79 5.47 -18.51
C SER A 585 4.48 4.69 -18.38
N PHE A 586 3.38 5.42 -18.18
CA PHE A 586 2.02 4.86 -18.17
C PHE A 586 1.42 4.72 -19.57
N MET A 587 2.17 5.00 -20.63
CA MET A 587 1.67 4.84 -22.00
C MET A 587 1.34 3.39 -22.38
N LEU A 588 1.93 2.41 -21.69
CA LEU A 588 1.49 1.02 -21.77
C LEU A 588 0.01 0.90 -21.35
N SER A 589 -0.32 1.36 -20.15
CA SER A 589 -1.68 1.34 -19.60
C SER A 589 -2.64 2.25 -20.34
N ALA A 590 -2.16 3.35 -20.94
CA ALA A 590 -3.00 4.21 -21.77
C ALA A 590 -3.41 3.54 -23.09
N ALA A 591 -2.53 2.72 -23.69
CA ALA A 591 -2.80 1.99 -24.93
C ALA A 591 -3.53 0.66 -24.69
N LEU A 592 -3.24 0.00 -23.57
CA LEU A 592 -3.76 -1.31 -23.14
C LEU A 592 -4.19 -1.21 -21.66
N PRO A 593 -5.43 -0.74 -21.37
CA PRO A 593 -5.90 -0.41 -20.01
C PRO A 593 -5.84 -1.54 -18.98
N GLU A 594 -5.79 -2.79 -19.44
CA GLU A 594 -5.68 -3.98 -18.61
C GLU A 594 -4.26 -4.26 -18.08
N LEU A 595 -3.23 -3.55 -18.57
CA LEU A 595 -1.82 -3.79 -18.22
C LEU A 595 -1.24 -2.68 -17.36
N SER A 596 -0.41 -3.05 -16.40
CA SER A 596 0.32 -2.10 -15.55
C SER A 596 1.83 -2.26 -15.70
N ALA A 597 2.52 -1.16 -15.99
CA ALA A 597 3.98 -1.12 -16.06
C ALA A 597 4.64 -1.07 -14.66
N ARG A 598 3.92 -0.58 -13.65
CA ARG A 598 4.39 -0.39 -12.28
C ARG A 598 3.68 -1.37 -11.36
N LYS A 599 4.44 -2.04 -10.48
CA LYS A 599 3.91 -3.08 -9.58
C LYS A 599 3.59 -2.56 -8.17
N ASP A 600 4.23 -1.47 -7.76
CA ASP A 600 4.08 -0.87 -6.43
C ASP A 600 4.41 0.63 -6.41
N LEU A 601 4.07 1.28 -5.28
CA LEU A 601 4.15 2.72 -5.08
C LEU A 601 4.71 3.04 -3.70
N HIS A 602 5.77 3.83 -3.65
CA HIS A 602 6.36 4.34 -2.41
C HIS A 602 6.11 5.84 -2.27
N HIS A 603 5.79 6.28 -1.06
CA HIS A 603 5.57 7.66 -0.72
C HIS A 603 6.29 7.98 0.58
N PHE A 604 7.13 9.00 0.58
CA PHE A 604 7.73 9.56 1.79
C PHE A 604 7.38 11.04 1.89
N PHE A 605 6.74 11.39 3.00
CA PHE A 605 6.28 12.72 3.32
C PHE A 605 6.81 13.14 4.70
N THR A 606 7.97 13.80 4.68
CA THR A 606 8.74 14.15 5.88
C THR A 606 8.19 15.31 6.71
N ASN A 607 7.06 15.89 6.31
CA ASN A 607 6.45 17.07 6.95
C ASN A 607 5.45 16.71 8.07
N ALA A 608 5.78 15.69 8.88
CA ALA A 608 4.97 15.24 10.01
C ALA A 608 5.17 16.17 11.23
N ASN A 609 4.16 17.00 11.54
CA ASN A 609 4.03 17.96 12.66
C ASN A 609 4.99 19.18 12.66
N THR A 610 4.52 20.44 12.60
CA THR A 610 3.69 21.14 13.62
C THR A 610 2.55 22.00 13.04
N GLY A 611 2.23 21.89 11.75
CA GLY A 611 1.20 22.71 11.08
C GLY A 611 0.14 21.97 10.25
N THR A 612 0.22 20.64 10.16
CA THR A 612 -0.67 19.81 9.31
C THR A 612 -1.51 18.80 10.10
N GLY A 613 -1.06 18.46 11.31
CA GLY A 613 -1.68 17.45 12.17
C GLY A 613 -1.47 16.00 11.72
N ASN A 614 -0.74 15.78 10.61
CA ASN A 614 -0.39 14.47 10.07
C ASN A 614 0.82 13.86 10.83
N PRO A 615 0.66 12.69 11.48
CA PRO A 615 1.76 11.99 12.12
C PRO A 615 2.44 10.92 11.23
N ALA A 616 1.86 10.56 10.09
CA ALA A 616 2.39 9.54 9.19
C ALA A 616 3.48 10.11 8.27
N LEU A 617 4.60 9.39 8.21
CA LEU A 617 5.78 9.72 7.42
C LEU A 617 5.75 9.09 6.03
N ALA A 618 5.34 7.84 5.93
CA ALA A 618 5.44 7.10 4.67
C ALA A 618 4.17 6.31 4.38
N ALA A 619 3.94 6.01 3.10
CA ALA A 619 2.98 5.04 2.64
C ALA A 619 3.61 4.15 1.57
N TYR A 620 3.29 2.86 1.59
CA TYR A 620 3.71 1.90 0.58
C TYR A 620 2.50 1.09 0.13
N ARG A 621 2.28 1.02 -1.18
CA ARG A 621 1.16 0.30 -1.79
C ARG A 621 1.68 -0.76 -2.76
N LYS A 622 1.29 -2.02 -2.52
CA LYS A 622 1.63 -3.19 -3.34
C LYS A 622 0.40 -4.09 -3.45
N GLY A 623 -0.04 -4.36 -4.67
CA GLY A 623 -1.28 -5.09 -4.93
C GLY A 623 -2.48 -4.46 -4.19
N ASP A 624 -3.25 -5.29 -3.50
CA ASP A 624 -4.43 -4.84 -2.75
C ASP A 624 -4.09 -4.14 -1.44
N TYR A 625 -2.82 -4.15 -1.00
CA TYR A 625 -2.45 -3.70 0.34
C TYR A 625 -1.72 -2.36 0.34
N LYS A 626 -1.96 -1.59 1.40
CA LYS A 626 -1.27 -0.34 1.68
C LYS A 626 -0.84 -0.27 3.14
N LEU A 627 0.45 -0.04 3.36
CA LEU A 627 1.04 0.21 4.67
C LEU A 627 1.28 1.71 4.86
N LEU A 628 0.94 2.24 6.03
CA LEU A 628 1.36 3.57 6.48
C LEU A 628 2.34 3.42 7.63
N TYR A 629 3.38 4.25 7.64
CA TYR A 629 4.37 4.26 8.71
C TYR A 629 4.38 5.59 9.45
N PHE A 630 4.19 5.51 10.77
CA PHE A 630 4.15 6.62 11.71
C PHE A 630 5.42 6.60 12.56
N MET A 631 6.52 7.13 12.00
CA MET A 631 7.86 7.05 12.58
C MET A 631 7.92 7.60 14.02
N VAL A 632 7.34 8.78 14.27
CA VAL A 632 7.35 9.42 15.61
C VAL A 632 6.62 8.55 16.65
N GLN A 633 5.51 7.92 16.25
CA GLN A 633 4.71 7.05 17.10
C GLN A 633 5.25 5.61 17.15
N ARG A 634 6.16 5.26 16.24
CA ARG A 634 6.64 3.88 16.00
C ARG A 634 5.49 2.91 15.77
N LYS A 635 4.53 3.34 14.96
CA LYS A 635 3.33 2.58 14.60
C LYS A 635 3.31 2.34 13.10
N VAL A 636 2.79 1.19 12.69
CA VAL A 636 2.30 0.97 11.32
C VAL A 636 0.78 0.86 11.32
N GLU A 637 0.17 1.22 10.21
CA GLU A 637 -1.21 0.85 9.89
C GLU A 637 -1.18 0.07 8.57
N LEU A 638 -1.98 -0.98 8.45
CA LEU A 638 -2.06 -1.80 7.24
C LEU A 638 -3.52 -1.89 6.78
N TYR A 639 -3.76 -1.67 5.48
CA TYR A 639 -5.10 -1.67 4.89
C TYR A 639 -5.15 -2.57 3.66
N ASN A 640 -6.22 -3.35 3.53
CA ASN A 640 -6.58 -4.01 2.26
C ASN A 640 -7.53 -3.10 1.50
N LEU A 641 -7.03 -2.39 0.49
CA LEU A 641 -7.77 -1.42 -0.30
C LEU A 641 -8.76 -2.03 -1.30
N ALA A 642 -8.68 -3.33 -1.60
CA ALA A 642 -9.70 -3.99 -2.42
C ALA A 642 -11.01 -4.16 -1.65
N ALA A 643 -10.93 -4.43 -0.34
CA ALA A 643 -12.09 -4.55 0.55
C ALA A 643 -12.42 -3.24 1.29
N ASP A 644 -11.40 -2.43 1.58
CA ASP A 644 -11.46 -1.20 2.37
C ASP A 644 -10.66 -0.09 1.69
N ILE A 645 -11.12 0.33 0.51
CA ILE A 645 -10.54 1.45 -0.24
C ILE A 645 -10.61 2.79 0.53
N TYR A 646 -11.21 2.80 1.73
CA TYR A 646 -11.44 3.97 2.58
C TYR A 646 -10.54 4.02 3.81
N GLU A 647 -9.69 3.01 4.02
CA GLU A 647 -8.70 2.95 5.11
C GLU A 647 -9.34 3.10 6.51
N GLN A 648 -10.47 2.41 6.72
CA GLN A 648 -11.23 2.41 7.98
C GLN A 648 -10.80 1.29 8.93
N ASN A 649 -10.30 0.17 8.40
CA ASN A 649 -10.00 -1.05 9.14
C ASN A 649 -8.50 -1.34 9.09
N ASP A 650 -7.77 -0.86 10.10
CA ASP A 650 -6.36 -1.18 10.28
C ASP A 650 -6.22 -2.67 10.65
N ILE A 651 -5.63 -3.46 9.75
CA ILE A 651 -5.40 -4.89 9.92
C ILE A 651 -3.97 -5.21 10.33
N SER A 652 -3.15 -4.23 10.73
CA SER A 652 -1.74 -4.46 11.10
C SER A 652 -1.57 -5.43 12.29
N GLU A 653 -2.52 -5.44 13.24
CA GLU A 653 -2.56 -6.40 14.35
C GLU A 653 -3.06 -7.79 13.92
N ILE A 654 -3.82 -7.87 12.83
CA ILE A 654 -4.38 -9.11 12.26
C ILE A 654 -3.38 -9.77 11.30
N ARG A 655 -2.61 -8.95 10.57
CA ARG A 655 -1.56 -9.35 9.61
C ARG A 655 -0.21 -8.72 9.96
N PRO A 656 0.34 -9.01 11.16
CA PRO A 656 1.64 -8.49 11.58
C PRO A 656 2.78 -9.03 10.70
N ASP A 657 2.60 -10.20 10.10
CA ASP A 657 3.50 -10.80 9.10
C ASP A 657 3.66 -9.87 7.88
N LEU A 658 2.54 -9.49 7.25
CA LEU A 658 2.52 -8.64 6.06
C LEU A 658 2.91 -7.20 6.40
N ALA A 659 2.51 -6.71 7.58
CA ALA A 659 2.90 -5.37 8.03
C ALA A 659 4.42 -5.28 8.21
N LYS A 660 5.06 -6.32 8.76
CA LYS A 660 6.52 -6.41 8.90
C LYS A 660 7.21 -6.49 7.53
N GLU A 661 6.71 -7.32 6.62
CA GLU A 661 7.24 -7.45 5.25
C GLU A 661 7.17 -6.10 4.50
N MET A 662 6.00 -5.46 4.49
CA MET A 662 5.81 -4.19 3.80
C MET A 662 6.61 -3.06 4.46
N LEU A 663 6.78 -3.07 5.78
CA LEU A 663 7.65 -2.11 6.47
C LEU A 663 9.12 -2.32 6.09
N HIS A 664 9.58 -3.57 5.97
CA HIS A 664 10.92 -3.88 5.46
C HIS A 664 11.12 -3.27 4.06
N GLN A 665 10.15 -3.46 3.15
CA GLN A 665 10.19 -2.89 1.79
C GLN A 665 10.24 -1.34 1.79
N VAL A 666 9.49 -0.69 2.68
CA VAL A 666 9.57 0.77 2.88
C VAL A 666 11.01 1.17 3.23
N TYR A 667 11.62 0.47 4.19
CA TYR A 667 12.99 0.78 4.60
C TYR A 667 14.01 0.49 3.50
N GLN A 668 13.91 -0.62 2.77
CA GLN A 668 14.83 -0.91 1.67
C GLN A 668 14.77 0.18 0.61
N GLN A 669 13.57 0.58 0.18
CA GLN A 669 13.42 1.69 -0.76
C GLN A 669 14.03 2.99 -0.22
N PHE A 670 13.83 3.29 1.07
CA PHE A 670 14.40 4.49 1.70
C PHE A 670 15.94 4.47 1.66
N LEU A 671 16.55 3.30 1.88
CA LEU A 671 18.00 3.10 1.86
C LEU A 671 18.59 3.13 0.45
N GLU A 672 17.99 2.40 -0.50
CA GLU A 672 18.42 2.33 -1.90
C GLU A 672 18.32 3.68 -2.62
N THR A 673 17.37 4.51 -2.21
CA THR A 673 17.20 5.87 -2.75
C THR A 673 18.13 6.90 -2.10
N GLY A 674 19.02 6.47 -1.19
CA GLY A 674 20.05 7.30 -0.59
C GLY A 674 19.52 8.29 0.44
N ALA A 675 18.38 8.04 1.09
CA ALA A 675 17.90 8.96 2.11
C ALA A 675 18.85 9.04 3.31
N LYS A 676 19.11 10.26 3.81
CA LYS A 676 20.04 10.51 4.94
C LYS A 676 19.48 9.94 6.24
N MET A 677 20.31 9.19 6.97
CA MET A 677 19.97 8.70 8.31
C MET A 677 20.51 9.64 9.39
N PRO A 678 19.81 9.80 10.52
CA PRO A 678 20.30 10.65 11.62
C PRO A 678 21.53 10.05 12.30
N LYS A 679 22.39 10.91 12.86
CA LYS A 679 23.62 10.50 13.55
C LYS A 679 23.35 9.52 14.71
N PRO A 680 24.13 8.43 14.83
CA PRO A 680 24.06 7.53 15.97
C PRO A 680 24.24 8.28 17.30
N GLY A 681 23.27 8.14 18.21
CA GLY A 681 23.37 8.65 19.57
C GLY A 681 22.68 9.98 19.87
N SER A 682 22.02 10.62 18.89
CA SER A 682 21.18 11.80 19.14
C SER A 682 19.93 11.45 19.98
N ASN A 683 19.50 12.39 20.83
CA ASN A 683 18.54 12.16 21.92
C ASN A 683 17.12 11.85 21.44
N THR A 684 16.85 12.05 20.15
CA THR A 684 15.56 11.82 19.47
C THR A 684 15.53 10.51 18.67
N TRP A 685 16.65 9.79 18.53
CA TRP A 685 16.80 8.71 17.53
C TRP A 685 17.52 7.42 17.96
N LYS A 686 18.00 7.29 19.21
CA LYS A 686 18.63 6.05 19.68
C LYS A 686 17.79 4.77 19.51
N SER A 687 16.50 4.89 19.19
CA SER A 687 15.56 3.77 19.03
C SER A 687 15.36 3.25 17.62
N GLU A 688 15.61 4.02 16.55
CA GLU A 688 15.19 3.60 15.19
C GLU A 688 16.11 2.52 14.61
N GLN A 689 17.42 2.69 14.81
CA GLN A 689 18.40 1.66 14.53
C GLN A 689 18.15 0.37 15.34
N GLU A 690 17.75 0.52 16.61
CA GLU A 690 17.34 -0.61 17.45
C GLU A 690 16.03 -1.25 16.95
N ILE A 691 15.10 -0.49 16.38
CA ILE A 691 13.84 -0.99 15.77
C ILE A 691 14.12 -1.74 14.48
N LEU A 692 15.06 -1.26 13.65
CA LEU A 692 15.49 -1.96 12.44
C LEU A 692 16.10 -3.33 12.81
N VAL A 693 16.89 -3.39 13.88
CA VAL A 693 17.45 -4.64 14.39
C VAL A 693 16.38 -5.50 15.08
N SER A 694 15.53 -4.92 15.93
CA SER A 694 14.54 -5.67 16.72
C SER A 694 13.39 -6.21 15.88
N ASN A 695 13.07 -5.55 14.76
CA ASN A 695 12.06 -6.01 13.81
C ASN A 695 12.69 -6.80 12.66
N GLY A 696 13.97 -7.15 12.72
CA GLY A 696 14.65 -7.96 11.72
C GLY A 696 14.69 -7.32 10.33
N VAL A 697 14.68 -5.99 10.24
CA VAL A 697 14.92 -5.26 8.98
C VAL A 697 16.39 -5.33 8.59
N ILE A 698 17.30 -5.30 9.58
CA ILE A 698 18.72 -5.60 9.43
C ILE A 698 19.18 -6.47 10.61
N SER A 699 20.08 -7.43 10.39
CA SER A 699 20.54 -8.35 11.46
C SER A 699 21.39 -7.67 12.52
N ALA A 700 22.17 -6.66 12.13
CA ALA A 700 22.91 -5.76 13.00
C ALA A 700 23.24 -4.47 12.24
N LEU A 701 23.54 -3.39 12.96
CA LEU A 701 24.10 -2.20 12.32
C LEU A 701 25.47 -2.53 11.72
N PRO A 702 25.78 -2.09 10.49
CA PRO A 702 27.13 -2.22 9.97
C PRO A 702 28.10 -1.40 10.82
N THR A 703 29.39 -1.71 10.74
CA THR A 703 30.40 -0.83 11.33
C THR A 703 30.43 0.50 10.57
N PRO A 704 30.62 1.66 11.25
CA PRO A 704 30.88 2.93 10.56
C PRO A 704 31.97 2.78 9.49
N PRO A 705 32.00 3.64 8.45
CA PRO A 705 32.93 3.50 7.36
C PRO A 705 34.38 3.31 7.84
N ASP A 706 35.11 2.38 7.23
CA ASP A 706 36.39 1.91 7.76
C ASP A 706 37.59 2.80 7.40
N ALA A 707 37.47 3.67 6.39
CA ALA A 707 38.48 4.67 6.02
C ALA A 707 37.89 6.04 5.63
N ALA A 708 38.62 7.12 5.96
CA ALA A 708 38.26 8.47 5.54
C ALA A 708 38.54 8.65 4.04
N PRO A 709 37.78 9.49 3.31
CA PRO A 709 38.06 9.79 1.91
C PRO A 709 39.38 10.56 1.77
N SER A 710 40.05 10.44 0.63
CA SER A 710 41.35 11.09 0.37
C SER A 710 41.42 11.78 -0.98
N ASN A 711 42.55 12.42 -1.29
CA ASN A 711 42.81 13.07 -2.57
C ASN A 711 41.75 14.11 -2.98
N LEU A 712 41.15 14.81 -2.03
CA LEU A 712 40.21 15.88 -2.35
C LEU A 712 40.94 17.01 -3.10
N THR A 713 40.52 17.29 -4.33
CA THR A 713 41.00 18.40 -5.16
C THR A 713 39.85 19.32 -5.54
N VAL A 714 40.16 20.61 -5.72
CA VAL A 714 39.20 21.62 -6.16
C VAL A 714 39.74 22.34 -7.38
N THR A 715 38.98 22.33 -8.48
CA THR A 715 39.33 22.92 -9.77
C THR A 715 38.31 23.98 -10.15
N GLN A 716 38.76 25.17 -10.53
CA GLN A 716 37.85 26.22 -11.03
C GLN A 716 37.42 25.91 -12.47
N LEU A 717 36.11 25.84 -12.72
CA LEU A 717 35.55 25.69 -14.06
C LEU A 717 35.15 27.04 -14.67
N SER A 718 34.59 27.94 -13.86
CA SER A 718 34.14 29.28 -14.29
C SER A 718 34.22 30.30 -13.14
N GLU A 719 33.72 31.52 -13.33
CA GLU A 719 33.57 32.51 -12.24
C GLU A 719 32.45 32.16 -11.24
N THR A 720 31.66 31.12 -11.53
CA THR A 720 30.50 30.70 -10.72
C THR A 720 30.46 29.19 -10.46
N ALA A 721 31.50 28.42 -10.85
CA ALA A 721 31.52 26.97 -10.70
C ALA A 721 32.90 26.43 -10.29
N LEU A 722 32.90 25.54 -9.30
CA LEU A 722 34.06 24.79 -8.82
C LEU A 722 33.79 23.29 -8.92
N GLN A 723 34.71 22.53 -9.52
CA GLN A 723 34.68 21.06 -9.51
C GLN A 723 35.49 20.53 -8.35
N LEU A 724 34.94 19.57 -7.62
CA LEU A 724 35.57 18.80 -6.58
C LEU A 724 35.76 17.37 -7.09
N ASP A 725 36.91 16.77 -6.81
CA ASP A 725 37.18 15.35 -7.08
C ASP A 725 37.82 14.73 -5.83
N TRP A 726 37.47 13.49 -5.47
CA TRP A 726 38.04 12.78 -4.31
C TRP A 726 38.16 11.27 -4.56
N THR A 727 38.82 10.55 -3.64
CA THR A 727 38.91 9.09 -3.62
C THR A 727 38.15 8.55 -2.42
N VAL A 728 37.23 7.62 -2.67
CA VAL A 728 36.58 6.82 -1.64
C VAL A 728 37.53 5.70 -1.24
N ASN A 729 37.98 5.72 0.01
CA ASN A 729 38.90 4.69 0.54
C ASN A 729 38.17 3.60 1.34
N ALA A 730 36.93 3.85 1.76
CA ALA A 730 36.17 2.92 2.57
C ALA A 730 35.54 1.83 1.71
N THR A 731 35.57 0.57 2.16
CA THR A 731 34.93 -0.55 1.44
C THR A 731 33.46 -0.72 1.81
N ASN A 732 33.03 -0.12 2.92
CA ASN A 732 31.69 -0.25 3.49
C ASN A 732 30.90 1.08 3.54
N ALA A 733 31.39 2.15 2.89
CA ALA A 733 30.65 3.40 2.77
C ALA A 733 29.56 3.30 1.70
N THR A 734 28.42 3.95 1.94
CA THR A 734 27.33 4.05 0.96
C THR A 734 27.24 5.45 0.36
N HIS A 735 27.59 6.50 1.12
CA HIS A 735 27.51 7.89 0.67
C HIS A 735 28.72 8.74 1.06
N ALA A 736 28.90 9.82 0.32
CA ALA A 736 29.85 10.89 0.57
C ALA A 736 29.10 12.21 0.82
N ILE A 737 29.47 12.89 1.90
CA ILE A 737 28.90 14.16 2.33
C ILE A 737 29.91 15.27 2.05
N ILE A 738 29.51 16.27 1.28
CA ILE A 738 30.37 17.38 0.86
C ILE A 738 30.06 18.60 1.72
N TYR A 739 31.08 19.11 2.39
CA TYR A 739 30.99 20.33 3.20
C TYR A 739 31.79 21.46 2.59
N ARG A 740 31.28 22.68 2.71
CA ARG A 740 31.94 23.92 2.29
C ARG A 740 31.95 24.94 3.41
N SER A 741 33.07 25.65 3.57
CA SER A 741 33.15 26.78 4.52
C SER A 741 32.39 28.01 4.04
N SER A 742 32.04 28.91 4.97
CA SER A 742 31.74 30.30 4.59
C SER A 742 32.97 30.96 3.94
N PRO A 743 32.79 31.92 3.02
CA PRO A 743 33.91 32.63 2.41
C PRO A 743 34.74 33.33 3.49
N ASP A 744 36.06 33.14 3.46
CA ASP A 744 37.05 33.81 4.35
C ASP A 744 36.88 33.56 5.86
N GLU A 745 36.02 32.62 6.27
CA GLU A 745 35.87 32.19 7.67
C GLU A 745 36.60 30.87 7.93
N ASP A 746 37.40 30.82 8.99
CA ASP A 746 38.07 29.61 9.46
C ASP A 746 37.17 28.85 10.44
N GLY A 747 36.79 27.61 10.09
CA GLY A 747 36.26 26.62 11.02
C GLY A 747 34.74 26.39 10.98
N THR A 748 33.97 27.18 10.24
CA THR A 748 32.52 26.99 10.04
C THR A 748 32.25 26.33 8.69
N TYR A 749 31.80 25.07 8.72
CA TYR A 749 31.43 24.30 7.53
C TYR A 749 29.92 24.09 7.48
N ARG A 750 29.33 24.22 6.29
CA ARG A 750 27.96 23.76 6.00
C ARG A 750 28.00 22.62 5.01
N GLU A 751 27.06 21.70 5.13
CA GLU A 751 26.82 20.72 4.09
C GLU A 751 26.32 21.40 2.81
N ILE A 752 26.74 20.92 1.65
CA ILE A 752 26.29 21.43 0.34
C ILE A 752 25.83 20.34 -0.63
N ALA A 753 26.16 19.07 -0.36
CA ALA A 753 25.72 17.94 -1.15
C ALA A 753 25.91 16.62 -0.41
N TYR A 754 25.08 15.65 -0.76
CA TYR A 754 25.08 14.28 -0.29
C TYR A 754 24.94 13.37 -1.51
N VAL A 755 25.96 12.56 -1.79
CA VAL A 755 26.05 11.80 -3.04
C VAL A 755 26.41 10.34 -2.77
N PRO A 756 25.97 9.36 -3.58
CA PRO A 756 26.38 7.97 -3.43
C PRO A 756 27.90 7.83 -3.62
N VAL A 757 28.55 6.86 -2.97
CA VAL A 757 30.02 6.66 -3.10
C VAL A 757 30.49 6.29 -4.52
N SER A 758 29.57 5.88 -5.40
CA SER A 758 29.84 5.72 -6.83
C SER A 758 30.20 7.04 -7.52
N GLN A 759 29.74 8.16 -6.96
CA GLN A 759 30.10 9.51 -7.38
C GLN A 759 31.35 9.98 -6.61
N THR A 760 32.41 10.27 -7.36
CA THR A 760 33.71 10.71 -6.83
C THR A 760 34.09 12.13 -7.27
N SER A 761 33.13 12.83 -7.86
CA SER A 761 33.26 14.22 -8.32
C SER A 761 31.96 14.99 -8.12
N TYR A 762 32.04 16.29 -7.82
CA TYR A 762 30.88 17.16 -7.63
C TYR A 762 31.17 18.57 -8.15
N ILE A 763 30.24 19.19 -8.87
CA ILE A 763 30.38 20.58 -9.33
C ILE A 763 29.51 21.47 -8.43
N ASP A 764 30.17 22.34 -7.65
CA ASP A 764 29.51 23.36 -6.84
C ASP A 764 29.27 24.61 -7.69
N THR A 765 28.00 24.88 -7.99
CA THR A 765 27.55 26.02 -8.81
C THR A 765 26.88 27.13 -7.99
N HIS A 766 26.89 27.04 -6.65
CA HIS A 766 26.13 27.94 -5.76
C HIS A 766 26.81 29.29 -5.51
N PHE A 767 27.44 29.86 -6.54
CA PHE A 767 28.22 31.09 -6.44
C PHE A 767 27.64 32.18 -7.32
N THR A 768 27.46 33.36 -6.75
CA THR A 768 27.23 34.59 -7.53
C THR A 768 28.52 35.08 -8.19
N SER A 769 29.66 34.90 -7.51
CA SER A 769 31.03 35.04 -8.02
C SER A 769 32.01 34.40 -7.03
N ILE A 770 33.03 33.70 -7.52
CA ILE A 770 34.11 33.12 -6.69
C ILE A 770 35.37 33.99 -6.64
N VAL A 771 35.41 35.09 -7.39
CA VAL A 771 36.62 35.91 -7.56
C VAL A 771 36.97 36.61 -6.25
N GLY A 772 38.18 36.35 -5.74
CA GLY A 772 38.72 36.96 -4.53
C GLY A 772 38.30 36.29 -3.21
N GLN A 773 37.48 35.24 -3.28
CA GLN A 773 36.94 34.54 -2.12
C GLN A 773 37.73 33.26 -1.83
N LYS A 774 37.90 32.90 -0.55
CA LYS A 774 38.47 31.60 -0.14
C LYS A 774 37.41 30.65 0.37
N TYR A 775 37.37 29.47 -0.22
CA TYR A 775 36.52 28.36 0.22
C TYR A 775 37.39 27.19 0.65
N LYS A 776 36.98 26.52 1.73
CA LYS A 776 37.50 25.22 2.13
C LYS A 776 36.44 24.16 1.95
N TYR A 777 36.89 22.98 1.55
CA TYR A 777 36.05 21.81 1.38
C TYR A 777 36.60 20.63 2.15
N ARG A 778 35.68 19.80 2.62
CA ARG A 778 35.98 18.48 3.21
C ARG A 778 34.88 17.50 2.82
N ILE A 779 35.23 16.24 2.71
CA ILE A 779 34.32 15.14 2.40
C ILE A 779 34.26 14.22 3.61
N GLU A 780 33.07 13.79 4.00
CA GLU A 780 32.86 12.74 5.01
C GLU A 780 32.24 11.51 4.32
N LEU A 781 32.46 10.31 4.85
CA LEU A 781 31.79 9.10 4.35
C LEU A 781 30.82 8.57 5.40
N GLU A 782 29.70 8.03 4.93
CA GLU A 782 28.61 7.50 5.74
C GLU A 782 28.20 6.07 5.32
N ASN A 783 27.73 5.29 6.30
CA ASN A 783 26.81 4.18 6.11
C ASN A 783 25.79 4.09 7.26
N LEU A 784 24.93 3.07 7.26
CA LEU A 784 23.92 2.84 8.31
C LEU A 784 24.48 2.70 9.74
N GLY A 785 25.76 2.34 9.85
CA GLY A 785 26.49 2.18 11.11
C GLY A 785 26.95 3.49 11.73
N GLY A 786 27.01 4.55 10.92
CA GLY A 786 27.49 5.87 11.31
C GLY A 786 28.46 6.45 10.28
N TRP A 787 29.28 7.39 10.73
CA TRP A 787 30.15 8.19 9.87
C TRP A 787 31.62 7.98 10.24
N ASN A 788 32.52 8.22 9.28
CA ASN A 788 33.97 8.23 9.50
C ASN A 788 34.55 9.63 9.31
N GLY A 789 35.79 9.85 9.75
CA GLY A 789 36.47 11.13 9.69
C GLY A 789 36.55 11.76 8.30
N PHE A 790 36.68 13.08 8.31
CA PHE A 790 36.77 13.91 7.12
C PHE A 790 38.03 13.65 6.29
N SER A 791 37.95 13.91 4.98
CA SER A 791 39.12 14.15 4.15
C SER A 791 39.94 15.31 4.70
N ILE A 792 41.23 15.35 4.36
CA ILE A 792 42.08 16.51 4.62
C ILE A 792 41.49 17.70 3.85
N ASP A 793 41.30 18.83 4.55
CA ASP A 793 40.74 20.06 3.98
C ASP A 793 41.49 20.47 2.69
N ALA A 794 40.74 20.71 1.62
CA ALA A 794 41.24 21.34 0.40
C ALA A 794 40.82 22.81 0.37
N SER A 795 41.75 23.72 0.05
CA SER A 795 41.50 25.17 0.00
C SER A 795 41.92 25.77 -1.34
N GLY A 796 41.13 26.70 -1.88
CA GLY A 796 41.48 27.47 -3.08
C GLY A 796 41.32 28.98 -2.89
N GLU A 797 42.26 29.76 -3.42
CA GLU A 797 42.19 31.23 -3.56
C GLU A 797 42.18 31.56 -5.05
N PHE A 798 41.08 32.15 -5.54
CA PHE A 798 40.85 32.31 -6.98
C PHE A 798 40.84 33.80 -7.37
N SER A 799 41.86 34.23 -8.11
CA SER A 799 41.96 35.59 -8.66
C SER A 799 41.55 35.62 -10.14
N SER A 800 40.98 36.73 -10.61
CA SER A 800 40.68 36.94 -12.02
C SER A 800 41.95 36.90 -12.88
N GLY A 801 42.24 35.73 -13.45
CA GLY A 801 43.21 35.59 -14.55
C GLY A 801 44.37 34.59 -14.41
N SER A 802 44.25 33.44 -13.73
CA SER A 802 45.32 32.42 -13.77
C SER A 802 44.84 31.01 -14.07
N SER A 803 45.47 30.37 -15.05
CA SER A 803 45.39 28.95 -15.40
C SER A 803 46.03 28.05 -14.33
N ASN A 804 45.41 26.88 -14.11
CA ASN A 804 45.89 25.64 -13.50
C ASN A 804 47.20 25.70 -12.67
N ASN A 805 47.08 25.55 -11.35
CA ASN A 805 48.13 24.96 -10.53
C ASN A 805 47.53 23.97 -9.55
N GLY A 806 47.68 22.68 -9.85
CA GLY A 806 47.36 21.59 -8.94
C GLY A 806 48.27 21.62 -7.71
N VAL A 807 47.69 21.34 -6.55
CA VAL A 807 48.39 21.20 -5.26
C VAL A 807 48.46 19.70 -4.94
N THR A 808 49.64 19.21 -4.54
CA THR A 808 49.90 17.81 -4.15
C THR A 808 50.70 17.73 -2.85
N ASN A 809 50.60 16.56 -2.19
CA ASN A 809 51.43 15.93 -1.13
C ASN A 809 51.02 16.09 0.36
N THR A 810 51.20 15.12 1.28
CA THR A 810 52.04 13.88 1.35
C THR A 810 51.60 12.94 2.51
N GLY A 811 51.61 11.60 2.35
CA GLY A 811 52.20 10.66 3.35
C GLY A 811 51.43 9.42 3.92
N ASN A 812 51.71 8.23 3.34
CA ASN A 812 51.86 6.82 3.87
C ASN A 812 50.90 6.21 4.94
N THR A 813 50.44 4.93 4.85
CA THR A 813 51.20 3.66 4.73
C THR A 813 50.32 2.46 4.31
N VAL A 814 50.93 1.46 3.64
CA VAL A 814 50.41 0.19 3.08
C VAL A 814 50.29 -0.95 4.12
N HIS A 815 49.27 -1.82 4.00
CA HIS A 815 49.32 -3.26 4.35
C HIS A 815 48.42 -4.10 3.40
N THR A 816 48.84 -5.33 3.04
CA THR A 816 48.18 -6.22 2.07
C THR A 816 48.05 -7.66 2.61
N LEU A 817 46.81 -8.19 2.55
CA LEU A 817 46.25 -9.56 2.42
C LEU A 817 46.78 -10.74 3.26
N VAL A 818 45.87 -11.61 3.77
CA VAL A 818 45.49 -12.94 3.20
C VAL A 818 44.09 -13.38 3.69
N SER A 819 43.40 -14.12 2.81
CA SER A 819 42.07 -14.76 2.81
C SER A 819 41.84 -15.88 3.84
N ASP A 820 40.57 -16.22 4.10
CA ASP A 820 39.93 -17.43 3.54
C ASP A 820 38.40 -17.42 3.78
N ASP A 821 37.71 -17.77 2.68
CA ASP A 821 36.27 -17.81 2.44
C ASP A 821 35.55 -18.96 3.16
N ALA A 822 34.30 -18.71 3.56
CA ALA A 822 33.21 -19.68 3.52
C ALA A 822 31.86 -18.95 3.54
N LEU A 823 31.03 -19.22 2.52
CA LEU A 823 29.59 -18.93 2.52
C LEU A 823 28.97 -19.60 3.76
N ALA A 824 28.22 -18.85 4.55
CA ALA A 824 27.54 -19.36 5.74
C ALA A 824 26.09 -18.85 5.75
N LEU A 825 25.15 -19.69 5.34
CA LEU A 825 23.72 -19.47 5.60
C LEU A 825 23.42 -19.58 7.10
N GLN A 826 22.54 -18.73 7.63
CA GLN A 826 22.05 -18.87 9.01
C GLN A 826 20.98 -19.95 9.08
N LEU A 827 21.10 -20.88 10.04
CA LEU A 827 20.05 -21.85 10.33
C LEU A 827 18.95 -21.20 11.20
N ASN A 828 17.69 -21.35 10.78
CA ASN A 828 16.45 -21.00 11.50
C ASN A 828 15.97 -19.52 11.47
N ASP A 829 16.10 -18.79 10.37
CA ASP A 829 15.52 -17.43 10.24
C ASP A 829 14.25 -17.33 9.35
N ASP A 830 13.89 -18.44 8.68
CA ASP A 830 12.84 -18.54 7.65
C ASP A 830 11.47 -19.06 8.20
N ASP A 831 11.13 -18.81 9.46
CA ASP A 831 9.84 -19.27 10.04
C ASP A 831 8.67 -18.36 9.64
N ILE A 832 7.69 -18.88 8.88
CA ILE A 832 6.52 -18.12 8.40
C ILE A 832 5.20 -18.79 8.79
N THR A 833 4.28 -18.02 9.40
CA THR A 833 2.90 -18.44 9.67
C THR A 833 1.95 -18.03 8.53
N SER A 834 1.09 -18.95 8.04
CA SER A 834 0.21 -18.71 6.88
C SER A 834 -1.29 -18.98 7.13
N VAL A 835 -2.15 -18.84 6.11
CA VAL A 835 -3.59 -19.23 6.13
C VAL A 835 -3.97 -20.13 4.94
N PRO A 836 -4.98 -21.02 5.06
CA PRO A 836 -5.33 -21.97 3.99
C PRO A 836 -5.90 -21.30 2.73
N GLY A 837 -5.39 -21.69 1.55
CA GLY A 837 -5.92 -21.29 0.23
C GLY A 837 -5.24 -20.10 -0.46
N GLU A 838 -4.17 -19.53 0.13
CA GLU A 838 -3.33 -18.50 -0.50
C GLU A 838 -2.17 -19.10 -1.32
N GLU A 839 -1.77 -18.40 -2.37
CA GLU A 839 -0.44 -18.51 -2.99
C GLU A 839 0.55 -17.68 -2.17
N ARG A 840 1.65 -18.29 -1.72
CA ARG A 840 2.62 -17.67 -0.81
C ARG A 840 3.95 -17.48 -1.53
N ILE A 841 4.31 -16.25 -1.88
CA ILE A 841 5.64 -15.90 -2.41
C ILE A 841 6.55 -15.59 -1.22
N ILE A 842 7.64 -16.33 -1.11
CA ILE A 842 8.61 -16.27 -0.02
C ILE A 842 9.93 -15.82 -0.62
N TYR A 843 10.70 -15.00 0.08
CA TYR A 843 11.94 -14.43 -0.44
C TYR A 843 13.09 -14.85 0.49
N PRO A 844 13.57 -16.09 0.39
CA PRO A 844 14.58 -16.60 1.32
C PRO A 844 15.88 -15.79 1.28
N LEU A 845 16.17 -15.15 0.14
CA LEU A 845 17.36 -14.30 -0.03
C LEU A 845 17.28 -12.92 0.67
N LEU A 846 16.15 -12.55 1.29
CA LEU A 846 15.94 -11.20 1.85
C LEU A 846 16.81 -10.88 3.08
N ASN A 847 17.33 -11.89 3.79
CA ASN A 847 18.12 -11.71 5.02
C ASN A 847 19.59 -12.14 4.91
N ASP A 848 19.98 -12.76 3.80
CA ASP A 848 21.35 -13.19 3.55
C ASP A 848 22.16 -12.05 2.88
N LEU A 849 22.61 -11.07 3.67
CA LEU A 849 23.45 -9.97 3.15
C LEU A 849 24.94 -10.17 3.52
N GLY A 850 25.79 -10.25 2.50
CA GLY A 850 27.25 -10.27 2.66
C GLY A 850 28.09 -10.49 1.40
N GLU A 851 27.58 -11.16 0.36
CA GLU A 851 28.42 -11.66 -0.75
C GLU A 851 27.74 -11.55 -2.14
N GLY A 852 27.51 -10.32 -2.63
CA GLY A 852 27.05 -10.08 -4.02
C GLY A 852 25.63 -10.59 -4.34
N GLN A 853 25.24 -10.54 -5.62
CA GLN A 853 23.94 -11.03 -6.09
C GLN A 853 23.89 -12.55 -5.98
N MET A 854 22.98 -13.07 -5.14
CA MET A 854 22.71 -14.50 -4.99
C MET A 854 21.48 -14.89 -5.80
N THR A 855 21.40 -16.14 -6.23
CA THR A 855 20.28 -16.67 -7.00
C THR A 855 19.89 -18.04 -6.46
N ILE A 856 18.59 -18.29 -6.27
CA ILE A 856 18.06 -19.61 -5.93
C ILE A 856 18.19 -20.49 -7.17
N THR A 857 18.99 -21.54 -7.07
CA THR A 857 19.28 -22.45 -8.18
C THR A 857 18.41 -23.70 -8.16
N SER A 858 17.90 -24.10 -7.00
CA SER A 858 16.95 -25.22 -6.89
C SER A 858 16.16 -25.19 -5.58
N ILE A 859 14.99 -25.86 -5.58
CA ILE A 859 14.14 -26.09 -4.40
C ILE A 859 13.65 -27.54 -4.37
N THR A 860 13.35 -28.06 -3.18
CA THR A 860 12.65 -29.34 -3.00
C THR A 860 11.14 -29.16 -3.01
N GLN A 861 10.41 -30.20 -3.43
CA GLN A 861 8.95 -30.19 -3.35
C GLN A 861 8.50 -30.58 -1.93
N PRO A 862 7.53 -29.85 -1.34
CA PRO A 862 7.01 -30.16 -0.01
C PRO A 862 6.15 -31.43 0.00
N SER A 863 5.92 -32.00 1.18
CA SER A 863 5.11 -33.23 1.32
C SER A 863 3.63 -33.06 0.98
N THR A 864 3.12 -31.82 0.99
CA THR A 864 1.73 -31.44 0.69
C THR A 864 1.74 -30.10 -0.05
N GLY A 865 1.00 -29.96 -1.16
CA GLY A 865 1.10 -28.80 -2.06
C GLY A 865 2.23 -28.92 -3.08
N TYR A 866 2.63 -27.81 -3.70
CA TYR A 866 3.83 -27.75 -4.55
C TYR A 866 4.51 -26.40 -4.43
N ALA A 867 5.81 -26.32 -4.72
CA ALA A 867 6.58 -25.10 -4.68
C ALA A 867 7.26 -24.78 -6.02
N THR A 868 7.39 -23.50 -6.35
CA THR A 868 8.08 -22.97 -7.55
C THR A 868 9.08 -21.87 -7.15
N THR A 869 9.99 -21.49 -8.05
CA THR A 869 10.95 -20.40 -7.81
C THR A 869 11.23 -19.66 -9.12
N ASP A 870 11.44 -18.35 -9.04
CA ASP A 870 11.85 -17.50 -10.18
C ASP A 870 13.34 -17.12 -10.15
N GLY A 871 14.10 -17.71 -9.23
CA GLY A 871 15.52 -17.40 -9.00
C GLY A 871 15.77 -16.39 -7.89
N GLU A 872 14.74 -15.67 -7.43
CA GLU A 872 14.83 -14.74 -6.30
C GLU A 872 13.89 -15.14 -5.14
N THR A 873 12.78 -15.79 -5.47
CA THR A 873 11.70 -16.16 -4.55
C THR A 873 11.36 -17.64 -4.62
N VAL A 874 10.71 -18.16 -3.58
CA VAL A 874 10.09 -19.49 -3.53
C VAL A 874 8.59 -19.31 -3.33
N THR A 875 7.77 -19.74 -4.28
CA THR A 875 6.31 -19.68 -4.19
C THR A 875 5.74 -21.03 -3.77
N PHE A 876 5.02 -21.09 -2.65
CA PHE A 876 4.33 -22.30 -2.19
C PHE A 876 2.83 -22.25 -2.48
N HIS A 877 2.30 -23.34 -3.04
CA HIS A 877 0.90 -23.53 -3.38
C HIS A 877 0.27 -24.60 -2.47
N ALA A 878 -0.46 -24.14 -1.45
CA ALA A 878 -1.14 -25.02 -0.50
C ALA A 878 -2.48 -25.57 -1.08
N PRO A 879 -2.81 -26.86 -0.85
CA PRO A 879 -4.13 -27.39 -1.20
C PRO A 879 -5.21 -26.90 -0.23
N ALA A 880 -6.47 -26.87 -0.69
CA ALA A 880 -7.61 -26.27 0.01
C ALA A 880 -7.94 -26.84 1.42
N GLU A 881 -7.30 -27.94 1.82
CA GLU A 881 -7.52 -28.63 3.10
C GLU A 881 -6.24 -28.73 3.97
N PHE A 882 -5.20 -27.94 3.67
CA PHE A 882 -3.92 -28.00 4.38
C PHE A 882 -3.99 -27.34 5.77
N ALA A 883 -3.46 -28.02 6.79
CA ALA A 883 -3.22 -27.53 8.15
C ALA A 883 -1.97 -28.24 8.72
N GLY A 884 -1.08 -27.52 9.42
CA GLY A 884 0.20 -28.03 9.95
C GLY A 884 1.45 -27.44 9.28
N GLY A 885 2.62 -27.99 9.63
CA GLY A 885 3.93 -27.57 9.14
C GLY A 885 4.43 -28.36 7.91
N ILE A 886 5.09 -27.68 6.96
CA ILE A 886 5.86 -28.29 5.87
C ILE A 886 7.24 -27.63 5.74
N THR A 887 8.19 -28.35 5.14
CA THR A 887 9.55 -27.86 4.86
C THR A 887 9.82 -27.82 3.37
N ILE A 888 10.57 -26.82 2.92
CA ILE A 888 11.10 -26.70 1.56
C ILE A 888 12.59 -26.37 1.66
N ASP A 889 13.46 -27.29 1.24
CA ASP A 889 14.89 -26.98 1.09
C ASP A 889 15.12 -26.18 -0.19
N TYR A 890 16.03 -25.20 -0.16
CA TYR A 890 16.47 -24.42 -1.31
C TYR A 890 17.99 -24.31 -1.36
N THR A 891 18.54 -24.21 -2.57
CA THR A 891 19.99 -24.05 -2.83
C THR A 891 20.24 -22.71 -3.50
N VAL A 892 21.21 -21.96 -2.99
CA VAL A 892 21.61 -20.65 -3.53
C VAL A 892 22.98 -20.73 -4.19
N SER A 893 23.25 -19.84 -5.14
CA SER A 893 24.60 -19.64 -5.69
C SER A 893 24.97 -18.17 -5.84
N ASP A 894 26.25 -17.85 -5.67
CA ASP A 894 26.82 -16.52 -5.91
C ASP A 894 27.33 -16.34 -7.36
N SER A 895 27.81 -15.13 -7.68
CA SER A 895 28.46 -14.81 -8.96
C SER A 895 29.77 -15.57 -9.24
N ALA A 896 30.34 -16.24 -8.23
CA ALA A 896 31.53 -17.08 -8.33
C ALA A 896 31.20 -18.59 -8.44
N SER A 897 29.92 -18.96 -8.55
CA SER A 897 29.41 -20.35 -8.62
C SER A 897 29.66 -21.20 -7.37
N GLN A 898 29.80 -20.57 -6.20
CA GLN A 898 29.73 -21.26 -4.91
C GLN A 898 28.28 -21.56 -4.55
N THR A 899 28.01 -22.62 -3.78
CA THR A 899 26.63 -23.04 -3.46
C THR A 899 26.47 -23.38 -1.98
N ASP A 900 25.32 -23.01 -1.39
CA ASP A 900 24.91 -23.41 -0.03
C ASP A 900 23.41 -23.77 0.00
N THR A 901 22.94 -24.50 1.02
CA THR A 901 21.56 -25.03 1.13
C THR A 901 20.92 -24.70 2.47
N ALA A 902 19.66 -24.23 2.45
CA ALA A 902 18.87 -23.93 3.64
C ALA A 902 17.46 -24.56 3.55
N THR A 903 16.73 -24.57 4.68
CA THR A 903 15.40 -25.16 4.81
C THR A 903 14.41 -24.10 5.28
N LEU A 904 13.39 -23.85 4.46
CA LEU A 904 12.23 -23.03 4.79
C LEU A 904 11.20 -23.86 5.56
N TYR A 905 10.72 -23.36 6.70
CA TYR A 905 9.66 -24.00 7.49
C TYR A 905 8.38 -23.16 7.43
N ILE A 906 7.29 -23.75 6.92
CA ILE A 906 6.00 -23.08 6.76
C ILE A 906 4.99 -23.78 7.67
N GLU A 907 4.46 -23.08 8.67
CA GLU A 907 3.46 -23.61 9.60
C GLU A 907 2.11 -22.87 9.46
N LEU A 908 1.02 -23.64 9.30
CA LEU A 908 -0.35 -23.11 9.38
C LEU A 908 -0.88 -23.23 10.81
N PRO A 909 -1.45 -22.16 11.40
CA PRO A 909 -1.86 -22.15 12.80
C PRO A 909 -2.99 -23.13 13.09
N ASP A 910 -2.88 -23.79 14.25
CA ASP A 910 -3.96 -24.55 14.88
C ASP A 910 -4.92 -23.60 15.63
N VAL A 911 -6.22 -23.73 15.36
CA VAL A 911 -7.24 -22.69 15.60
C VAL A 911 -7.91 -22.77 16.99
N SER A 912 -7.13 -22.73 18.06
CA SER A 912 -7.68 -22.37 19.38
C SER A 912 -7.32 -20.94 19.73
N THR A 913 -8.28 -20.01 19.77
CA THR A 913 -8.05 -18.67 20.32
C THR A 913 -7.92 -18.78 21.84
N GLU A 914 -6.74 -18.46 22.34
CA GLU A 914 -6.45 -18.39 23.77
C GLU A 914 -6.49 -16.94 24.23
N THR A 915 -7.38 -16.62 25.16
CA THR A 915 -7.32 -15.32 25.87
C THR A 915 -6.66 -15.54 27.22
N GLY A 916 -5.51 -14.89 27.46
CA GLY A 916 -4.82 -14.96 28.75
C GLY A 916 -5.67 -14.37 29.87
N LEU A 917 -5.99 -15.17 30.89
CA LEU A 917 -6.80 -14.75 32.04
C LEU A 917 -5.92 -14.36 33.23
N VAL A 918 -4.96 -15.21 33.59
CA VAL A 918 -4.09 -15.02 34.76
C VAL A 918 -2.72 -15.64 34.50
N ALA A 919 -1.65 -14.96 34.91
CA ALA A 919 -0.28 -15.46 34.81
C ALA A 919 0.51 -15.22 36.11
N TRP A 920 1.22 -16.24 36.58
CA TRP A 920 2.22 -16.16 37.64
C TRP A 920 3.59 -16.52 37.05
N GLU A 921 4.50 -15.55 37.02
CA GLU A 921 5.86 -15.68 36.46
C GLU A 921 6.93 -15.87 37.55
N PHE A 922 6.57 -15.81 38.84
CA PHE A 922 7.46 -16.05 39.99
C PHE A 922 8.76 -15.21 40.07
N ASP A 923 8.81 -14.06 39.40
CA ASP A 923 9.92 -13.08 39.35
C ASP A 923 10.21 -12.29 40.66
N ASP A 924 9.66 -12.73 41.80
CA ASP A 924 9.82 -12.07 43.08
C ASP A 924 11.22 -12.29 43.71
N ALA A 925 11.63 -11.41 44.63
CA ALA A 925 12.91 -11.48 45.33
C ALA A 925 13.15 -12.86 45.99
N ALA A 926 14.42 -13.27 46.11
CA ALA A 926 14.79 -14.56 46.69
C ALA A 926 14.10 -14.82 48.03
N THR A 927 13.60 -16.04 48.22
CA THR A 927 12.90 -16.55 49.41
C THR A 927 11.50 -15.97 49.66
N THR A 928 10.87 -15.37 48.63
CA THR A 928 9.47 -14.94 48.71
C THR A 928 8.56 -16.17 48.80
N GLN A 929 7.85 -16.32 49.92
CA GLN A 929 6.90 -17.42 50.10
C GLN A 929 5.75 -17.30 49.09
N LEU A 930 5.22 -18.44 48.62
CA LEU A 930 4.16 -18.46 47.59
C LEU A 930 2.96 -17.55 47.90
N GLU A 931 2.56 -17.41 49.16
CA GLU A 931 1.45 -16.53 49.57
C GLU A 931 1.71 -15.03 49.36
N ASN A 932 2.97 -14.65 49.17
CA ASN A 932 3.38 -13.27 48.88
C ASN A 932 3.71 -13.05 47.40
N THR A 933 3.60 -14.09 46.57
CA THR A 933 3.71 -13.96 45.11
C THR A 933 2.36 -13.51 44.55
N THR A 934 2.37 -12.70 43.49
CA THR A 934 1.16 -12.11 42.91
C THR A 934 1.12 -12.30 41.40
N SER A 935 -0.05 -12.63 40.84
CA SER A 935 -0.23 -12.72 39.38
C SER A 935 -0.10 -11.35 38.70
N THR A 936 -0.01 -11.36 37.36
CA THR A 936 -0.13 -10.15 36.52
C THR A 936 -1.43 -9.37 36.73
N THR A 937 -2.47 -10.01 37.28
CA THR A 937 -3.77 -9.42 37.57
C THR A 937 -3.99 -9.11 39.05
N GLY A 938 -2.95 -9.22 39.89
CA GLY A 938 -3.02 -8.83 41.30
C GLY A 938 -3.52 -9.94 42.25
N ILE A 939 -3.52 -11.20 41.81
CA ILE A 939 -4.04 -12.35 42.59
C ILE A 939 -2.90 -13.04 43.32
N SER A 940 -2.93 -13.00 44.66
CA SER A 940 -1.97 -13.71 45.52
C SER A 940 -2.51 -15.07 45.96
N PHE A 941 -1.64 -15.97 46.44
CA PHE A 941 -2.05 -17.22 47.11
C PHE A 941 -2.23 -17.00 48.62
N THR A 942 -3.03 -17.83 49.31
CA THR A 942 -3.14 -17.84 50.78
C THR A 942 -3.25 -19.26 51.29
N GLY A 943 -3.07 -19.44 52.60
CA GLY A 943 -3.55 -20.65 53.28
C GLY A 943 -2.51 -21.70 53.65
N THR A 944 -1.22 -21.37 53.76
CA THR A 944 -0.24 -21.97 54.72
C THR A 944 1.15 -21.37 54.52
N THR A 945 1.74 -20.85 55.59
CA THR A 945 3.14 -20.41 55.68
C THR A 945 4.08 -21.62 55.79
N SER A 946 4.51 -22.16 54.66
CA SER A 946 5.57 -23.17 54.65
C SER A 946 6.79 -22.60 53.93
N ALA A 947 7.92 -22.46 54.66
CA ALA A 947 9.21 -22.04 54.10
C ALA A 947 9.76 -22.97 52.99
N ASN A 948 9.05 -24.07 52.76
CA ASN A 948 9.30 -25.16 51.83
C ASN A 948 8.71 -24.90 50.42
N VAL A 949 8.04 -23.76 50.22
CA VAL A 949 7.47 -23.31 48.94
C VAL A 949 7.76 -21.82 48.78
N ALA A 950 8.89 -21.48 48.17
CA ALA A 950 9.35 -20.10 48.03
C ALA A 950 10.12 -19.90 46.72
N THR A 951 10.20 -18.66 46.25
CA THR A 951 11.05 -18.32 45.10
C THR A 951 12.53 -18.46 45.46
N ASP A 952 13.39 -18.88 44.52
CA ASP A 952 14.85 -18.89 44.74
C ASP A 952 15.53 -17.56 44.40
N GLY A 953 14.77 -16.60 43.85
CA GLY A 953 15.25 -15.28 43.47
C GLY A 953 15.85 -15.20 42.07
N SER A 954 15.75 -16.27 41.30
CA SER A 954 16.07 -16.30 39.88
C SER A 954 14.84 -16.39 38.97
N GLY A 955 13.67 -16.02 39.49
CA GLY A 955 12.38 -16.13 38.79
C GLY A 955 11.69 -17.48 38.94
N LEU A 956 12.20 -18.38 39.79
CA LEU A 956 11.69 -19.75 39.91
C LEU A 956 11.03 -19.98 41.26
N LEU A 957 9.85 -20.60 41.26
CA LEU A 957 9.22 -21.14 42.45
C LEU A 957 9.79 -22.52 42.79
N VAL A 958 10.34 -22.67 43.99
CA VAL A 958 10.93 -23.93 44.46
C VAL A 958 10.00 -24.64 45.42
N LEU A 959 9.58 -25.85 45.04
CA LEU A 959 8.92 -26.81 45.91
C LEU A 959 9.98 -27.72 46.55
N SER A 960 10.26 -27.53 47.84
CA SER A 960 11.25 -28.30 48.59
C SER A 960 10.66 -28.86 49.88
N ASN A 961 10.54 -30.19 50.05
CA ASN A 961 10.00 -30.75 51.30
C ASN A 961 11.10 -31.38 52.16
N ASP A 962 11.34 -30.84 53.36
CA ASP A 962 12.34 -31.34 54.33
C ASP A 962 11.72 -32.11 55.52
N THR A 963 10.39 -32.06 55.71
CA THR A 963 9.71 -32.81 56.80
C THR A 963 8.35 -33.35 56.36
N LYS A 964 7.87 -34.44 56.99
CA LYS A 964 6.56 -35.07 56.74
C LYS A 964 5.43 -34.04 56.88
N ASN A 965 5.03 -33.40 55.79
CA ASN A 965 3.84 -32.56 55.73
C ASN A 965 3.24 -32.59 54.33
N HIS A 966 1.91 -32.70 54.29
CA HIS A 966 1.11 -32.39 53.10
C HIS A 966 1.05 -30.87 52.98
N ASN A 967 1.92 -30.26 52.16
CA ASN A 967 1.79 -28.85 51.85
C ASN A 967 0.61 -28.70 50.88
N ARG A 968 -0.53 -28.27 51.40
CA ARG A 968 -1.72 -27.91 50.61
C ARG A 968 -1.91 -26.40 50.74
N THR A 969 -1.41 -25.62 49.79
CA THR A 969 -1.79 -24.21 49.67
C THR A 969 -3.14 -24.14 48.97
N SER A 970 -4.06 -23.28 49.42
CA SER A 970 -5.38 -23.15 48.80
C SER A 970 -5.85 -21.71 48.82
N GLN A 971 -5.99 -21.11 47.64
CA GLN A 971 -6.80 -19.89 47.48
C GLN A 971 -7.47 -19.81 46.12
N ASP A 972 -8.60 -19.11 46.14
CA ASP A 972 -9.48 -18.79 45.03
C ASP A 972 -8.74 -18.08 43.91
N ILE A 973 -8.89 -18.57 42.68
CA ILE A 973 -8.22 -17.96 41.53
C ILE A 973 -8.92 -16.70 41.04
N THR A 974 -10.03 -16.31 41.65
CA THR A 974 -10.77 -15.13 41.23
C THR A 974 -11.70 -14.67 42.33
N ALA A 975 -11.96 -13.37 42.40
CA ALA A 975 -13.09 -12.83 43.15
C ALA A 975 -14.47 -13.30 42.61
N THR A 976 -14.48 -14.08 41.51
CA THR A 976 -15.66 -14.56 40.78
C THR A 976 -15.40 -15.94 40.14
N PRO A 977 -16.18 -16.99 40.46
CA PRO A 977 -15.94 -18.35 39.97
C PRO A 977 -16.11 -18.52 38.45
N TYR A 978 -15.38 -19.45 37.82
CA TYR A 978 -15.58 -19.84 36.42
C TYR A 978 -16.69 -20.89 36.31
N GLU A 979 -17.74 -20.62 35.52
CA GLU A 979 -18.99 -21.38 35.56
C GLU A 979 -19.27 -22.26 34.31
N ASN A 980 -18.67 -21.94 33.16
CA ASN A 980 -18.87 -22.62 31.87
C ASN A 980 -17.70 -22.40 30.90
N GLY A 981 -17.58 -23.23 29.88
CA GLY A 981 -16.53 -23.15 28.85
C GLY A 981 -15.25 -23.93 29.13
N SER A 982 -14.30 -23.85 28.20
CA SER A 982 -13.00 -24.51 28.27
C SER A 982 -11.91 -23.57 28.77
N TYR A 983 -11.01 -24.07 29.62
CA TYR A 983 -9.91 -23.31 30.20
C TYR A 983 -8.61 -24.09 30.10
N ARG A 984 -7.56 -23.44 29.61
CA ARG A 984 -6.25 -24.08 29.40
C ARG A 984 -5.25 -23.59 30.44
N PHE A 985 -4.53 -24.54 31.03
CA PHE A 985 -3.54 -24.34 32.06
C PHE A 985 -2.19 -24.74 31.51
N ARG A 986 -1.25 -23.80 31.45
CA ARG A 986 0.15 -24.09 31.12
C ARG A 986 1.01 -24.02 32.36
N PHE A 987 1.74 -25.09 32.61
CA PHE A 987 2.60 -25.27 33.77
C PHE A 987 3.99 -25.69 33.29
N ARG A 988 4.97 -24.78 33.37
CA ARG A 988 6.34 -25.09 32.97
C ARG A 988 7.21 -25.44 34.17
N VAL A 989 7.85 -26.59 34.07
CA VAL A 989 8.74 -27.16 35.06
C VAL A 989 10.15 -27.10 34.51
N GLN A 990 11.00 -26.28 35.12
CA GLN A 990 12.38 -26.13 34.67
C GLN A 990 13.29 -27.23 35.22
N ASP A 991 13.09 -27.69 36.45
CA ASP A 991 13.94 -28.74 37.00
C ASP A 991 13.17 -29.59 38.00
N VAL A 992 13.38 -30.90 37.95
CA VAL A 992 12.88 -31.85 38.94
C VAL A 992 13.96 -32.86 39.24
N ASP A 993 14.19 -33.12 40.53
CA ASP A 993 14.94 -34.28 41.00
C ASP A 993 14.12 -35.06 42.04
N LEU A 994 13.68 -36.27 41.67
CA LEU A 994 13.00 -37.21 42.56
C LEU A 994 13.89 -38.37 43.00
N SER A 995 15.20 -38.34 42.73
CA SER A 995 16.15 -39.41 43.03
C SER A 995 16.11 -39.81 44.51
N ASN A 996 16.03 -38.82 45.40
CA ASN A 996 16.01 -38.98 46.85
C ASN A 996 14.60 -38.97 47.47
N ALA A 997 13.54 -38.84 46.65
CA ALA A 997 12.16 -38.86 47.11
C ALA A 997 11.62 -40.29 47.28
N ASP A 998 10.63 -40.49 48.15
CA ASP A 998 9.96 -41.79 48.28
C ASP A 998 9.20 -42.19 47.01
N ASN A 999 9.05 -43.49 46.79
CA ASN A 999 8.12 -43.96 45.77
C ASN A 999 6.69 -43.46 46.08
N GLY A 1000 6.03 -42.86 45.08
CA GLY A 1000 4.74 -42.20 45.25
C GLY A 1000 4.81 -40.73 45.68
N ALA A 1001 6.01 -40.15 45.86
CA ALA A 1001 6.18 -38.71 45.97
C ALA A 1001 5.67 -38.02 44.70
N ALA A 1002 4.92 -36.93 44.84
CA ALA A 1002 4.27 -36.27 43.71
C ALA A 1002 4.17 -34.77 43.90
N PHE A 1003 4.25 -34.03 42.80
CA PHE A 1003 4.00 -32.58 42.75
C PHE A 1003 3.15 -32.21 41.53
N GLY A 1004 2.35 -31.16 41.65
CA GLY A 1004 1.50 -30.66 40.57
C GLY A 1004 0.43 -29.71 41.08
N PHE A 1005 -0.68 -29.62 40.35
CA PHE A 1005 -1.79 -28.74 40.68
C PHE A 1005 -3.15 -29.45 40.63
N SER A 1006 -4.14 -28.90 41.32
CA SER A 1006 -5.50 -29.45 41.38
C SER A 1006 -6.57 -28.38 41.23
N PHE A 1007 -7.70 -28.79 40.64
CA PHE A 1007 -8.90 -28.00 40.44
C PHE A 1007 -9.92 -28.27 41.56
N ARG A 1008 -10.52 -27.21 42.12
CA ARG A 1008 -11.51 -27.33 43.20
C ARG A 1008 -12.70 -26.39 43.02
N ASP A 1009 -13.85 -26.97 43.33
CA ASP A 1009 -15.14 -26.32 43.54
C ASP A 1009 -15.32 -26.24 45.07
N GLN A 1010 -15.49 -25.03 45.63
CA GLN A 1010 -15.56 -24.89 47.09
C GLN A 1010 -16.78 -25.58 47.70
N ALA A 1011 -17.84 -25.83 46.91
CA ALA A 1011 -19.02 -26.56 47.35
C ALA A 1011 -18.74 -28.06 47.57
N LEU A 1012 -17.61 -28.59 47.08
CA LEU A 1012 -17.21 -29.98 47.24
C LEU A 1012 -16.25 -30.19 48.42
N THR A 1013 -16.31 -31.40 49.01
CA THR A 1013 -15.45 -31.80 50.13
C THR A 1013 -14.03 -32.18 49.68
N SER A 1014 -13.80 -32.41 48.39
CA SER A 1014 -12.51 -32.77 47.79
C SER A 1014 -12.28 -32.09 46.43
N ASP A 1015 -11.04 -32.12 45.93
CA ASP A 1015 -10.67 -31.52 44.65
C ASP A 1015 -11.19 -32.40 43.49
N PHE A 1016 -11.73 -31.82 42.41
CA PHE A 1016 -12.42 -32.60 41.37
C PHE A 1016 -11.50 -33.05 40.22
N GLY A 1017 -10.31 -32.48 40.10
CA GLY A 1017 -9.27 -32.95 39.18
C GLY A 1017 -7.87 -32.58 39.66
N ILE A 1018 -6.88 -33.41 39.36
CA ILE A 1018 -5.46 -33.24 39.74
C ILE A 1018 -4.59 -33.63 38.56
N VAL A 1019 -3.63 -32.77 38.20
CA VAL A 1019 -2.57 -33.02 37.22
C VAL A 1019 -1.24 -33.02 37.96
N ARG A 1020 -0.47 -34.10 37.91
CA ARG A 1020 0.78 -34.20 38.69
C ARG A 1020 1.80 -35.16 38.12
N PHE A 1021 3.07 -34.83 38.37
CA PHE A 1021 4.18 -35.75 38.23
C PHE A 1021 4.34 -36.57 39.51
N LYS A 1022 4.68 -37.84 39.38
CA LYS A 1022 4.82 -38.77 40.51
C LYS A 1022 5.95 -39.76 40.27
N LYS A 1023 6.77 -40.00 41.29
CA LYS A 1023 7.76 -41.07 41.28
C LYS A 1023 7.07 -42.43 41.28
N SER A 1024 7.42 -43.27 40.31
CA SER A 1024 6.96 -44.65 40.17
C SER A 1024 8.15 -45.58 39.90
N GLY A 1025 8.73 -46.14 40.97
CA GLY A 1025 9.91 -46.98 40.88
C GLY A 1025 11.15 -46.18 40.47
N SER A 1026 11.72 -46.51 39.31
CA SER A 1026 12.88 -45.85 38.71
C SER A 1026 12.51 -44.70 37.76
N ASP A 1027 11.23 -44.45 37.56
CA ASP A 1027 10.71 -43.52 36.55
C ASP A 1027 9.80 -42.46 37.16
N ILE A 1028 9.55 -41.39 36.39
CA ILE A 1028 8.53 -40.39 36.70
C ILE A 1028 7.33 -40.62 35.79
N ILE A 1029 6.13 -40.63 36.36
CA ILE A 1029 4.88 -40.68 35.59
C ILE A 1029 4.16 -39.33 35.67
N LEU A 1030 3.61 -38.88 34.54
CA LEU A 1030 2.59 -37.83 34.50
C LEU A 1030 1.22 -38.51 34.63
N GLU A 1031 0.48 -38.19 35.69
CA GLU A 1031 -0.86 -38.73 35.92
C GLU A 1031 -1.91 -37.63 36.08
N VAL A 1032 -3.11 -37.90 35.57
CA VAL A 1032 -4.33 -37.13 35.83
C VAL A 1032 -5.27 -37.96 36.69
N ARG A 1033 -5.89 -37.33 37.69
CA ARG A 1033 -6.76 -38.00 38.65
C ARG A 1033 -8.02 -37.20 38.91
N ASN A 1034 -9.17 -37.89 38.89
CA ASN A 1034 -10.40 -37.38 39.50
C ASN A 1034 -10.38 -37.74 40.99
N ASN A 1035 -10.49 -36.75 41.87
CA ASN A 1035 -10.36 -36.91 43.32
C ASN A 1035 -11.70 -36.63 44.05
N ASN A 1036 -12.82 -37.07 43.46
CA ASN A 1036 -14.17 -37.05 44.04
C ASN A 1036 -14.38 -38.30 44.97
N PRO A 1037 -15.07 -38.20 46.13
CA PRO A 1037 -15.29 -39.33 47.03
C PRO A 1037 -16.12 -40.47 46.38
N ALA A 1038 -16.84 -40.20 45.30
CA ALA A 1038 -17.65 -41.16 44.54
C ALA A 1038 -16.88 -41.91 43.44
N ASN A 1039 -15.75 -41.38 42.95
CA ASN A 1039 -14.95 -42.00 41.89
C ASN A 1039 -13.48 -41.51 41.95
N ASN A 1040 -12.56 -42.39 42.34
CA ASN A 1040 -11.17 -42.05 42.67
C ASN A 1040 -10.17 -42.71 41.69
N ASN A 1041 -10.37 -42.47 40.40
CA ASN A 1041 -9.56 -43.07 39.34
C ASN A 1041 -8.38 -42.16 38.97
N ALA A 1042 -7.18 -42.73 38.92
CA ALA A 1042 -5.97 -42.10 38.41
C ALA A 1042 -5.57 -42.77 37.09
N VAL A 1043 -5.25 -41.96 36.09
CA VAL A 1043 -4.80 -42.39 34.77
C VAL A 1043 -3.38 -41.91 34.57
N THR A 1044 -2.46 -42.84 34.28
CA THR A 1044 -1.11 -42.50 33.85
C THR A 1044 -1.16 -42.10 32.37
N LEU A 1045 -0.76 -40.87 32.07
CA LEU A 1045 -0.78 -40.31 30.71
C LEU A 1045 0.55 -40.54 29.99
N HIS A 1046 1.67 -40.43 30.71
CA HIS A 1046 3.00 -40.62 30.15
C HIS A 1046 3.98 -41.16 31.21
N THR A 1047 4.99 -41.91 30.77
CA THR A 1047 6.09 -42.40 31.61
C THR A 1047 7.41 -41.84 31.09
N ILE A 1048 8.08 -41.07 31.92
CA ILE A 1048 9.39 -40.46 31.65
C ILE A 1048 10.44 -41.36 32.30
N ALA A 1049 11.35 -41.89 31.47
CA ALA A 1049 12.42 -42.75 31.94
C ALA A 1049 13.41 -41.96 32.82
N GLY A 1050 13.69 -42.47 34.02
CA GLY A 1050 14.57 -41.83 34.99
C GLY A 1050 13.85 -40.94 36.01
N LEU A 1051 14.63 -40.35 36.93
CA LEU A 1051 14.13 -39.64 38.11
C LEU A 1051 14.38 -38.12 38.07
N THR A 1052 14.74 -37.57 36.91
CA THR A 1052 15.04 -36.15 36.70
C THR A 1052 14.36 -35.60 35.45
N ILE A 1053 13.94 -34.33 35.48
CA ILE A 1053 13.38 -33.59 34.32
C ILE A 1053 14.09 -32.24 34.24
N ASN A 1054 14.58 -31.85 33.06
CA ASN A 1054 15.35 -30.60 32.85
C ASN A 1054 14.57 -29.49 32.13
N ASP A 1055 13.46 -29.82 31.47
CA ASP A 1055 12.46 -28.86 30.99
C ASP A 1055 11.21 -29.67 30.61
N ALA A 1056 10.05 -29.25 31.10
CA ALA A 1056 8.78 -29.82 30.70
C ALA A 1056 7.67 -28.77 30.72
N VAL A 1057 6.88 -28.71 29.65
CA VAL A 1057 5.65 -27.92 29.60
C VAL A 1057 4.47 -28.87 29.63
N VAL A 1058 3.65 -28.74 30.67
CA VAL A 1058 2.37 -29.45 30.76
C VAL A 1058 1.26 -28.48 30.39
N THR A 1059 0.51 -28.80 29.34
CA THR A 1059 -0.66 -28.05 28.92
C THR A 1059 -1.90 -28.89 29.21
N SER A 1060 -2.72 -28.48 30.17
CA SER A 1060 -3.97 -29.17 30.51
C SER A 1060 -5.17 -28.31 30.17
N THR A 1061 -6.14 -28.83 29.42
CA THR A 1061 -7.41 -28.14 29.14
C THR A 1061 -8.53 -28.73 29.98
N LEU A 1062 -9.12 -27.93 30.87
CA LEU A 1062 -10.32 -28.26 31.64
C LEU A 1062 -11.55 -27.75 30.91
N ASP A 1063 -12.44 -28.64 30.49
CA ASP A 1063 -13.70 -28.29 29.88
C ASP A 1063 -14.82 -28.40 30.93
N LEU A 1064 -15.37 -27.25 31.35
CA LEU A 1064 -16.44 -27.21 32.36
C LEU A 1064 -17.78 -27.72 31.83
N ASP A 1065 -18.01 -27.62 30.52
CA ASP A 1065 -19.26 -27.98 29.87
C ASP A 1065 -19.33 -29.50 29.62
N ASN A 1066 -18.25 -30.06 29.09
CA ASN A 1066 -18.11 -31.49 28.79
C ASN A 1066 -17.56 -32.30 29.96
N LYS A 1067 -17.08 -31.63 31.01
CA LYS A 1067 -16.53 -32.21 32.25
C LYS A 1067 -15.31 -33.07 32.02
N THR A 1068 -14.44 -32.68 31.10
CA THR A 1068 -13.23 -33.43 30.72
C THR A 1068 -11.98 -32.65 31.10
N ILE A 1069 -10.86 -33.37 31.21
CA ILE A 1069 -9.52 -32.79 31.32
C ILE A 1069 -8.68 -33.44 30.22
N SER A 1070 -8.20 -32.68 29.24
CA SER A 1070 -7.20 -33.16 28.28
C SER A 1070 -5.83 -32.62 28.66
N THR A 1071 -4.74 -33.30 28.29
CA THR A 1071 -3.39 -32.86 28.66
C THR A 1071 -2.38 -33.24 27.58
N SER A 1072 -1.50 -32.31 27.22
CA SER A 1072 -0.32 -32.57 26.40
C SER A 1072 0.95 -32.27 27.19
N LEU A 1073 2.06 -32.84 26.73
CA LEU A 1073 3.37 -32.74 27.35
C LEU A 1073 4.45 -32.45 26.31
N GLU A 1074 5.24 -31.42 26.55
CA GLU A 1074 6.51 -31.15 25.86
C GLU A 1074 7.66 -31.47 26.80
N LEU A 1075 8.72 -32.11 26.29
CA LEU A 1075 9.92 -32.47 27.06
C LEU A 1075 11.17 -31.93 26.38
N ASN A 1076 12.01 -31.21 27.13
CA ASN A 1076 13.31 -30.70 26.68
C ASN A 1076 13.25 -29.88 25.36
N GLY A 1077 12.20 -29.09 25.15
CA GLY A 1077 12.01 -28.27 23.95
C GLY A 1077 11.65 -29.04 22.67
N GLY A 1078 11.26 -30.32 22.77
CA GLY A 1078 10.73 -31.09 21.65
C GLY A 1078 9.24 -30.85 21.39
N ALA A 1079 8.71 -31.42 20.29
CA ALA A 1079 7.31 -31.30 19.90
C ALA A 1079 6.33 -31.78 20.99
N ALA A 1080 5.15 -31.14 21.05
CA ALA A 1080 4.09 -31.50 21.98
C ALA A 1080 3.56 -32.92 21.71
N ILE A 1081 3.47 -33.71 22.78
CA ILE A 1081 2.88 -35.04 22.76
C ILE A 1081 1.45 -34.90 23.28
N ASP A 1082 0.46 -35.07 22.42
CA ASP A 1082 -0.94 -35.18 22.84
C ASP A 1082 -1.15 -36.46 23.64
N LEU A 1083 -1.56 -36.31 24.89
CA LEU A 1083 -1.85 -37.43 25.78
C LEU A 1083 -3.38 -37.56 25.87
N ALA A 1084 -3.86 -38.80 25.74
CA ALA A 1084 -5.30 -39.11 25.62
C ALA A 1084 -6.20 -38.36 26.63
N ASP A 1085 -7.41 -38.00 26.19
CA ASP A 1085 -8.42 -37.32 27.00
C ASP A 1085 -8.62 -37.99 28.36
N ALA A 1086 -8.25 -37.25 29.40
CA ALA A 1086 -8.04 -37.79 30.73
C ALA A 1086 -9.25 -37.53 31.61
N THR A 1087 -10.15 -38.53 31.66
CA THR A 1087 -11.17 -38.72 32.70
C THR A 1087 -12.23 -37.63 32.84
N ALA A 1088 -13.48 -38.00 32.59
CA ALA A 1088 -14.61 -37.17 32.98
C ALA A 1088 -14.69 -37.01 34.51
N TYR A 1089 -14.96 -35.80 35.00
CA TYR A 1089 -15.27 -35.54 36.40
C TYR A 1089 -16.77 -35.38 36.65
N THR A 1090 -17.19 -35.58 37.89
CA THR A 1090 -18.62 -35.56 38.27
C THR A 1090 -18.82 -34.69 39.49
N GLY A 1091 -19.95 -33.97 39.54
CA GLY A 1091 -20.40 -33.20 40.71
C GLY A 1091 -19.90 -31.76 40.82
N ALA A 1092 -18.79 -31.37 40.16
CA ALA A 1092 -18.34 -29.98 40.12
C ALA A 1092 -19.20 -29.15 39.17
N GLN A 1093 -19.58 -27.95 39.62
CA GLN A 1093 -20.38 -26.99 38.86
C GLN A 1093 -19.54 -25.79 38.42
N LYS A 1094 -18.43 -25.50 39.12
CA LYS A 1094 -17.60 -24.32 38.90
C LYS A 1094 -16.13 -24.61 39.24
N LEU A 1095 -15.21 -23.84 38.65
CA LEU A 1095 -13.83 -23.76 39.09
C LEU A 1095 -13.64 -22.48 39.92
N ASP A 1096 -13.45 -22.66 41.22
CA ASP A 1096 -13.33 -21.55 42.18
C ASP A 1096 -11.90 -21.43 42.71
N THR A 1097 -11.20 -22.57 42.87
CA THR A 1097 -9.90 -22.64 43.57
C THR A 1097 -8.92 -23.53 42.80
N ILE A 1098 -7.66 -23.09 42.70
CA ILE A 1098 -6.53 -23.93 42.29
C ILE A 1098 -5.58 -24.13 43.46
N LYS A 1099 -5.00 -25.33 43.54
CA LYS A 1099 -4.01 -25.65 44.57
C LYS A 1099 -2.77 -26.23 43.96
N PHE A 1100 -1.62 -25.76 44.40
CA PHE A 1100 -0.36 -26.47 44.22
C PHE A 1100 -0.24 -27.52 45.33
N GLN A 1101 0.11 -28.73 44.94
CA GLN A 1101 0.24 -29.85 45.86
C GLN A 1101 1.60 -30.49 45.69
N ALA A 1102 2.28 -30.70 46.81
CA ALA A 1102 3.45 -31.57 46.89
C ALA A 1102 3.26 -32.56 48.06
N ASN A 1103 3.48 -33.84 47.81
CA ASN A 1103 3.26 -34.90 48.80
C ASN A 1103 4.49 -35.80 48.89
N THR A 1104 5.00 -36.03 50.11
CA THR A 1104 6.04 -37.02 50.41
C THR A 1104 5.64 -37.85 51.64
N ASN A 1105 6.02 -39.13 51.67
CA ASN A 1105 5.64 -40.06 52.75
C ASN A 1105 6.70 -40.11 53.88
N SER A 1106 7.90 -39.60 53.64
CA SER A 1106 9.06 -39.50 54.53
C SER A 1106 9.88 -38.25 54.19
N ALA A 1107 10.90 -37.93 54.99
CA ALA A 1107 11.77 -36.76 54.81
C ALA A 1107 12.79 -36.98 53.68
N GLY A 1108 12.31 -37.32 52.48
CA GLY A 1108 13.09 -37.36 51.26
C GLY A 1108 12.92 -36.06 50.49
N ALA A 1109 14.03 -35.45 50.07
CA ALA A 1109 14.04 -34.20 49.32
C ALA A 1109 13.36 -34.40 47.96
N LEU A 1110 12.13 -33.88 47.84
CA LEU A 1110 11.55 -33.50 46.55
C LEU A 1110 12.04 -32.09 46.28
N GLN A 1111 12.71 -31.87 45.14
CA GLN A 1111 13.00 -30.54 44.62
C GLN A 1111 12.38 -30.42 43.23
N ALA A 1112 11.46 -29.48 43.08
CA ALA A 1112 10.91 -29.10 41.79
C ALA A 1112 10.96 -27.58 41.65
N LYS A 1113 11.45 -27.10 40.51
CA LYS A 1113 11.52 -25.69 40.14
C LYS A 1113 10.51 -25.40 39.04
N ILE A 1114 9.65 -24.42 39.29
CA ILE A 1114 8.57 -24.02 38.40
C ILE A 1114 8.90 -22.63 37.88
N ASP A 1115 8.85 -22.48 36.56
CA ASP A 1115 9.13 -21.23 35.84
C ASP A 1115 7.87 -20.35 35.84
N TYR A 1116 6.77 -20.84 35.29
CA TYR A 1116 5.50 -20.10 35.29
C TYR A 1116 4.27 -21.01 35.40
N PHE A 1117 3.16 -20.39 35.79
CA PHE A 1117 1.81 -20.98 35.69
C PHE A 1117 0.84 -19.98 35.05
N ARG A 1118 0.21 -20.38 33.95
CA ARG A 1118 -0.68 -19.51 33.15
C ARG A 1118 -2.05 -20.16 32.91
N VAL A 1119 -3.08 -19.34 32.91
CA VAL A 1119 -4.48 -19.73 32.70
C VAL A 1119 -5.05 -18.94 31.52
N PHE A 1120 -5.70 -19.65 30.60
CA PHE A 1120 -6.35 -19.10 29.41
C PHE A 1120 -7.81 -19.54 29.37
N SER A 1121 -8.72 -18.69 28.87
CA SER A 1121 -10.01 -19.18 28.36
C SER A 1121 -9.81 -19.69 26.94
N VAL A 1122 -10.46 -20.81 26.63
CA VAL A 1122 -10.49 -21.45 25.32
C VAL A 1122 -11.92 -21.38 24.81
N ALA A 1123 -12.11 -20.70 23.68
CA ALA A 1123 -13.38 -20.78 22.97
C ALA A 1123 -13.43 -22.11 22.20
N THR A 1124 -14.33 -23.02 22.60
CA THR A 1124 -14.63 -24.24 21.84
C THR A 1124 -15.84 -24.01 20.93
N GLU A 1125 -15.62 -23.78 19.64
CA GLU A 1125 -16.66 -23.88 18.61
C GLU A 1125 -16.17 -24.66 17.38
N GLY A 1126 -17.12 -25.27 16.66
CA GLY A 1126 -16.95 -26.37 15.70
C GLY A 1126 -16.15 -26.07 14.41
N PRO A 1127 -16.05 -27.06 13.49
CA PRO A 1127 -15.04 -27.10 12.45
C PRO A 1127 -15.03 -25.84 11.57
N LEU A 1128 -13.83 -25.25 11.48
CA LEU A 1128 -13.24 -24.21 10.61
C LEU A 1128 -14.14 -23.32 9.73
N TYR A 1129 -15.21 -23.83 9.14
CA TYR A 1129 -16.15 -23.04 8.34
C TYR A 1129 -17.09 -22.16 9.18
N GLN A 1130 -17.48 -22.58 10.38
CA GLN A 1130 -18.38 -21.78 11.24
C GLN A 1130 -17.69 -20.63 11.95
N ALA A 1131 -16.45 -20.81 12.44
CA ALA A 1131 -15.65 -19.74 13.05
C ALA A 1131 -15.23 -18.67 12.01
N TRP A 1132 -14.96 -19.11 10.78
CA TRP A 1132 -14.71 -18.22 9.65
C TRP A 1132 -15.97 -17.46 9.20
N SER A 1133 -17.16 -18.09 9.24
CA SER A 1133 -18.43 -17.45 8.86
C SER A 1133 -19.05 -16.52 9.92
N GLY A 1134 -18.57 -16.55 11.16
CA GLY A 1134 -19.06 -15.68 12.24
C GLY A 1134 -18.36 -14.32 12.33
N SER A 1135 -17.19 -14.17 11.70
CA SER A 1135 -16.32 -12.99 11.89
C SER A 1135 -16.34 -11.98 10.74
N PHE A 1136 -17.03 -12.25 9.62
CA PHE A 1136 -17.19 -11.28 8.53
C PHE A 1136 -18.59 -11.29 7.92
N ASP A 1137 -19.17 -10.09 7.85
CA ASP A 1137 -20.45 -9.74 7.24
C ASP A 1137 -20.30 -9.67 5.71
N TRP A 1138 -20.99 -10.54 4.97
CA TRP A 1138 -21.03 -10.48 3.50
C TRP A 1138 -22.44 -10.64 2.94
N ASN A 1139 -22.88 -9.56 2.30
CA ASN A 1139 -24.06 -9.44 1.45
C ASN A 1139 -24.03 -10.41 0.25
N GLY A 1140 -24.65 -11.61 0.34
CA GLY A 1140 -25.09 -12.35 -0.86
C GLY A 1140 -25.07 -13.89 -0.88
N VAL A 1141 -25.62 -14.51 0.17
CA VAL A 1141 -26.15 -15.88 0.40
C VAL A 1141 -26.17 -16.98 -0.70
N LYS A 1142 -25.86 -18.22 -0.27
CA LYS A 1142 -26.44 -19.49 -0.78
C LYS A 1142 -27.11 -20.25 0.37
N ASP A 1143 -28.43 -20.45 0.29
CA ASP A 1143 -29.33 -20.99 1.34
C ASP A 1143 -29.11 -22.47 1.66
N ILE A 1144 -28.86 -22.83 2.93
CA ILE A 1144 -28.86 -24.24 3.40
C ILE A 1144 -29.01 -24.47 4.93
N LEU A 1145 -29.27 -23.48 5.81
CA LEU A 1145 -29.40 -23.71 7.27
C LEU A 1145 -30.69 -23.13 7.91
N SER A 1146 -31.07 -23.65 9.09
CA SER A 1146 -32.37 -23.42 9.76
C SER A 1146 -32.61 -22.02 10.36
N THR A 1147 -31.77 -21.04 10.05
CA THR A 1147 -31.93 -19.62 10.41
C THR A 1147 -32.42 -18.77 9.23
N ASP A 1148 -32.59 -19.38 8.04
CA ASP A 1148 -32.99 -18.73 6.79
C ASP A 1148 -34.49 -18.38 6.72
N ASP A 1149 -35.15 -18.41 7.88
CA ASP A 1149 -36.56 -18.16 8.14
C ASP A 1149 -36.66 -17.46 9.52
N PRO A 1150 -36.31 -16.15 9.59
CA PRO A 1150 -36.16 -15.42 10.85
C PRO A 1150 -37.48 -15.31 11.64
N ASP A 1151 -38.61 -15.35 10.94
CA ASP A 1151 -39.95 -15.29 11.50
C ASP A 1151 -40.64 -16.66 11.66
N LYS A 1152 -39.98 -17.73 11.20
CA LYS A 1152 -40.32 -19.15 11.38
C LYS A 1152 -41.57 -19.60 10.59
N ASP A 1153 -41.84 -18.98 9.45
CA ASP A 1153 -43.01 -19.25 8.59
C ASP A 1153 -42.81 -20.41 7.59
N GLY A 1154 -41.59 -20.90 7.44
CA GLY A 1154 -41.19 -22.02 6.59
C GLY A 1154 -40.86 -21.66 5.14
N LEU A 1155 -40.80 -20.37 4.79
CA LEU A 1155 -40.39 -19.87 3.48
C LEU A 1155 -38.94 -19.37 3.51
N SER A 1156 -38.21 -19.55 2.41
CA SER A 1156 -36.86 -18.97 2.28
C SER A 1156 -36.97 -17.49 1.96
N ASN A 1157 -36.09 -16.67 2.54
CA ASN A 1157 -35.96 -15.23 2.28
C ASN A 1157 -35.99 -14.85 0.78
N PHE A 1158 -35.44 -15.67 -0.11
CA PHE A 1158 -35.46 -15.44 -1.57
C PHE A 1158 -36.86 -15.58 -2.19
N VAL A 1159 -37.67 -16.52 -1.72
CA VAL A 1159 -39.06 -16.73 -2.15
C VAL A 1159 -39.93 -15.58 -1.66
N GLU A 1160 -39.73 -15.12 -0.44
CA GLU A 1160 -40.42 -13.97 0.13
C GLU A 1160 -40.08 -12.67 -0.60
N PHE A 1161 -38.80 -12.45 -0.88
CA PHE A 1161 -38.32 -11.32 -1.67
C PHE A 1161 -38.90 -11.31 -3.10
N SER A 1162 -38.97 -12.48 -3.75
CA SER A 1162 -39.52 -12.64 -5.10
C SER A 1162 -41.04 -12.40 -5.16
N MET A 1163 -41.73 -12.69 -4.06
CA MET A 1163 -43.18 -12.58 -3.92
C MET A 1163 -43.62 -11.27 -3.22
N GLY A 1164 -42.68 -10.41 -2.83
CA GLY A 1164 -42.93 -9.08 -2.28
C GLY A 1164 -43.34 -9.06 -0.81
N THR A 1165 -43.05 -10.12 -0.06
CA THR A 1165 -43.31 -10.23 1.39
C THR A 1165 -42.07 -9.85 2.21
N SER A 1166 -42.27 -9.60 3.51
CA SER A 1166 -41.23 -9.10 4.41
C SER A 1166 -40.63 -10.27 5.21
N PRO A 1167 -39.32 -10.59 5.06
CA PRO A 1167 -38.64 -11.74 5.69
C PRO A 1167 -38.38 -11.59 7.20
N LEU A 1168 -39.09 -10.65 7.83
CA LEU A 1168 -38.94 -10.26 9.24
C LEU A 1168 -40.30 -10.10 9.92
N ASN A 1169 -41.40 -10.41 9.22
CA ASN A 1169 -42.74 -10.14 9.71
C ASN A 1169 -43.59 -11.42 9.67
N PRO A 1170 -43.78 -12.11 10.81
CA PRO A 1170 -44.49 -13.39 10.90
C PRO A 1170 -45.99 -13.31 10.54
N ASN A 1171 -46.48 -12.16 10.11
CA ASN A 1171 -47.87 -11.91 9.73
C ASN A 1171 -48.06 -11.69 8.22
N SER A 1172 -47.08 -12.02 7.38
CA SER A 1172 -47.31 -12.12 5.93
C SER A 1172 -48.36 -13.21 5.64
N PRO A 1173 -49.23 -13.04 4.63
CA PRO A 1173 -50.33 -13.97 4.41
C PRO A 1173 -49.81 -15.38 4.12
N GLU A 1174 -50.12 -16.33 5.02
CA GLU A 1174 -49.57 -17.70 5.05
C GLU A 1174 -49.78 -18.53 3.76
N ASP A 1175 -50.66 -18.10 2.85
CA ASP A 1175 -50.98 -18.83 1.62
C ASP A 1175 -50.47 -18.10 0.35
N ILE A 1176 -49.15 -18.00 0.19
CA ILE A 1176 -48.53 -17.45 -1.03
C ILE A 1176 -48.76 -18.36 -2.25
N PHE A 1177 -48.95 -19.66 -2.03
CA PHE A 1177 -49.18 -20.68 -3.04
C PHE A 1177 -50.45 -21.48 -2.73
N THR A 1178 -51.33 -21.65 -3.72
CA THR A 1178 -52.58 -22.42 -3.57
C THR A 1178 -52.59 -23.62 -4.50
N LEU A 1179 -52.89 -24.81 -3.98
CA LEU A 1179 -53.16 -25.99 -4.80
C LEU A 1179 -54.56 -25.89 -5.42
N VAL A 1180 -54.62 -25.87 -6.75
CA VAL A 1180 -55.86 -25.82 -7.50
C VAL A 1180 -56.03 -27.06 -8.39
N PRO A 1181 -57.26 -27.57 -8.57
CA PRO A 1181 -57.51 -28.64 -9.51
C PRO A 1181 -57.20 -28.20 -10.96
N GLN A 1182 -56.52 -29.02 -11.73
CA GLN A 1182 -56.26 -28.78 -13.16
C GLN A 1182 -56.40 -30.08 -13.96
N GLY A 1183 -57.54 -30.24 -14.64
CA GLY A 1183 -57.86 -31.48 -15.37
C GLY A 1183 -57.99 -32.68 -14.42
N ASP A 1184 -57.40 -33.82 -14.78
CA ASP A 1184 -57.35 -35.02 -13.92
C ASP A 1184 -56.22 -34.96 -12.86
N GLY A 1185 -55.56 -33.80 -12.68
CA GLY A 1185 -54.42 -33.59 -11.79
C GLY A 1185 -54.53 -32.32 -10.92
N LEU A 1186 -53.45 -31.99 -10.22
CA LEU A 1186 -53.33 -30.79 -9.38
C LEU A 1186 -52.36 -29.78 -10.01
N ALA A 1187 -52.48 -28.51 -9.63
CA ALA A 1187 -51.58 -27.44 -10.04
C ALA A 1187 -51.32 -26.48 -8.89
N LEU A 1188 -50.17 -25.81 -8.91
CA LEU A 1188 -49.78 -24.80 -7.93
C LEU A 1188 -50.06 -23.41 -8.50
N GLN A 1189 -50.85 -22.59 -7.82
CA GLN A 1189 -51.23 -21.23 -8.24
C GLN A 1189 -50.62 -20.19 -7.29
N PHE A 1190 -50.06 -19.10 -7.83
CA PHE A 1190 -49.52 -17.98 -7.07
C PHE A 1190 -49.52 -16.69 -7.88
N THR A 1191 -49.28 -15.53 -7.24
CA THR A 1191 -49.25 -14.23 -7.91
C THR A 1191 -47.93 -13.50 -7.59
N PRO A 1192 -46.97 -13.42 -8.53
CA PRO A 1192 -45.67 -12.82 -8.28
C PRO A 1192 -45.75 -11.29 -8.24
N PHE A 1193 -44.96 -10.64 -7.40
CA PHE A 1193 -44.96 -9.17 -7.26
C PHE A 1193 -44.00 -8.45 -8.23
N ARG A 1194 -43.17 -9.22 -8.96
CA ARG A 1194 -42.22 -8.76 -9.98
C ARG A 1194 -42.35 -9.62 -11.25
N ASN A 1195 -41.86 -9.14 -12.40
CA ASN A 1195 -41.92 -9.89 -13.66
C ASN A 1195 -41.06 -11.17 -13.58
N THR A 1196 -41.62 -12.32 -13.93
CA THR A 1196 -40.99 -13.64 -13.75
C THR A 1196 -40.27 -14.17 -14.99
N SER A 1197 -40.06 -13.34 -16.01
CA SER A 1197 -39.43 -13.72 -17.28
C SER A 1197 -38.01 -14.32 -17.15
N ALA A 1198 -37.38 -14.23 -15.98
CA ALA A 1198 -36.07 -14.78 -15.66
C ALA A 1198 -36.10 -15.94 -14.65
N ILE A 1199 -37.27 -16.50 -14.32
CA ILE A 1199 -37.42 -17.49 -13.23
C ILE A 1199 -37.87 -18.84 -13.78
N SER A 1200 -37.08 -19.89 -13.52
CA SER A 1200 -37.41 -21.28 -13.85
C SER A 1200 -37.83 -22.06 -12.61
N TYR A 1201 -38.92 -22.81 -12.72
CA TYR A 1201 -39.45 -23.66 -11.64
C TYR A 1201 -39.16 -25.14 -11.93
N LYS A 1202 -38.66 -25.87 -10.93
CA LYS A 1202 -38.35 -27.30 -11.04
C LYS A 1202 -38.93 -28.06 -9.85
N VAL A 1203 -39.81 -29.03 -10.12
CA VAL A 1203 -40.39 -29.89 -9.09
C VAL A 1203 -39.55 -31.18 -8.98
N LEU A 1204 -39.09 -31.49 -7.78
CA LEU A 1204 -38.27 -32.67 -7.49
C LEU A 1204 -39.11 -33.74 -6.80
N PHE A 1205 -38.85 -35.01 -7.14
CA PHE A 1205 -39.54 -36.17 -6.58
C PHE A 1205 -38.53 -37.25 -6.19
N SER A 1206 -38.81 -37.98 -5.11
CA SER A 1206 -37.95 -39.06 -4.61
C SER A 1206 -38.81 -40.23 -4.11
N ASP A 1207 -38.29 -41.45 -4.26
CA ASP A 1207 -38.94 -42.69 -3.82
C ASP A 1207 -38.41 -43.16 -2.44
N ASP A 1208 -37.22 -42.70 -1.99
CA ASP A 1208 -36.55 -43.18 -0.76
C ASP A 1208 -35.90 -42.09 0.11
N LEU A 1209 -36.12 -40.81 -0.19
CA LEU A 1209 -35.55 -39.63 0.47
C LEU A 1209 -34.03 -39.43 0.28
N VAL A 1210 -33.35 -40.34 -0.43
CA VAL A 1210 -31.89 -40.31 -0.61
C VAL A 1210 -31.52 -40.07 -2.08
N ASP A 1211 -32.22 -40.70 -3.02
CA ASP A 1211 -32.03 -40.49 -4.46
C ASP A 1211 -33.17 -39.65 -5.06
N TRP A 1212 -32.82 -38.51 -5.66
CA TRP A 1212 -33.76 -37.53 -6.19
C TRP A 1212 -33.81 -37.55 -7.72
N GLY A 1213 -34.96 -37.92 -8.28
CA GLY A 1213 -35.28 -37.76 -9.69
C GLY A 1213 -35.82 -36.36 -10.00
N SER A 1214 -35.63 -35.87 -11.22
CA SER A 1214 -36.06 -34.51 -11.59
C SER A 1214 -36.81 -34.48 -12.92
N ILE A 1215 -37.94 -33.77 -12.98
CA ILE A 1215 -38.63 -33.48 -14.25
C ILE A 1215 -37.88 -32.34 -14.96
N SER A 1216 -38.06 -32.24 -16.28
CA SER A 1216 -37.63 -31.07 -17.07
C SER A 1216 -38.15 -29.79 -16.43
N SER A 1217 -37.27 -28.80 -16.25
CA SER A 1217 -37.63 -27.48 -15.71
C SER A 1217 -38.72 -26.83 -16.56
N VAL A 1218 -39.74 -26.28 -15.91
CA VAL A 1218 -40.77 -25.48 -16.58
C VAL A 1218 -40.44 -24.01 -16.34
N THR A 1219 -40.05 -23.30 -17.38
CA THR A 1219 -39.88 -21.84 -17.34
C THR A 1219 -41.22 -21.19 -17.60
N ILE A 1220 -41.61 -20.26 -16.74
CA ILE A 1220 -42.88 -19.56 -16.84
C ILE A 1220 -42.59 -18.07 -16.93
N SER A 1221 -43.28 -17.37 -17.82
CA SER A 1221 -43.16 -15.93 -17.96
C SER A 1221 -44.51 -15.30 -17.64
N SER A 1222 -44.58 -14.56 -16.53
CA SER A 1222 -45.74 -13.78 -16.13
C SER A 1222 -45.33 -12.41 -15.59
N SER A 1223 -46.19 -11.43 -15.77
CA SER A 1223 -45.93 -10.07 -15.29
C SER A 1223 -46.25 -9.94 -13.81
N ALA A 1224 -45.61 -8.97 -13.14
CA ALA A 1224 -45.91 -8.58 -11.77
C ALA A 1224 -47.43 -8.38 -11.55
N GLY A 1225 -47.99 -8.98 -10.51
CA GLY A 1225 -49.41 -8.90 -10.12
C GLY A 1225 -50.34 -9.87 -10.85
N GLN A 1226 -49.86 -10.69 -11.77
CA GLN A 1226 -50.69 -11.62 -12.54
C GLN A 1226 -50.67 -13.05 -11.98
N SER A 1227 -51.84 -13.57 -11.59
CA SER A 1227 -51.95 -14.95 -11.09
C SER A 1227 -51.49 -15.98 -12.14
N THR A 1228 -50.61 -16.88 -11.71
CA THR A 1228 -49.86 -17.84 -12.53
C THR A 1228 -50.07 -19.24 -11.98
N THR A 1229 -50.23 -20.24 -12.87
CA THR A 1229 -50.53 -21.64 -12.49
C THR A 1229 -49.53 -22.60 -13.11
N VAL A 1230 -48.97 -23.49 -12.29
CA VAL A 1230 -47.95 -24.49 -12.66
C VAL A 1230 -48.55 -25.89 -12.52
N PRO A 1231 -48.72 -26.64 -13.61
CA PRO A 1231 -49.26 -28.00 -13.55
C PRO A 1231 -48.32 -28.93 -12.78
N LEU A 1232 -48.86 -29.74 -11.86
CA LEU A 1232 -48.12 -30.80 -11.18
C LEU A 1232 -48.30 -32.14 -11.90
N PRO A 1233 -47.28 -33.01 -11.92
CA PRO A 1233 -47.39 -34.34 -12.52
C PRO A 1233 -48.41 -35.23 -11.77
N THR A 1234 -48.94 -36.25 -12.45
CA THR A 1234 -49.94 -37.18 -11.91
C THR A 1234 -49.44 -37.88 -10.65
N LEU A 1235 -50.16 -37.67 -9.54
CA LEU A 1235 -49.79 -38.08 -8.18
C LEU A 1235 -49.89 -39.61 -7.98
N THR A 1236 -48.86 -40.33 -8.40
CA THR A 1236 -48.60 -41.71 -7.95
C THR A 1236 -47.37 -41.81 -7.05
N LYS A 1237 -46.71 -40.67 -6.76
CA LYS A 1237 -45.47 -40.54 -5.97
C LYS A 1237 -45.57 -39.35 -5.01
N ALA A 1238 -44.88 -39.43 -3.87
CA ALA A 1238 -44.79 -38.33 -2.90
C ALA A 1238 -43.86 -37.22 -3.42
N PHE A 1239 -44.23 -35.95 -3.20
CA PHE A 1239 -43.42 -34.78 -3.53
C PHE A 1239 -42.99 -34.08 -2.24
N SER A 1240 -41.79 -33.52 -2.22
CA SER A 1240 -41.24 -32.92 -0.99
C SER A 1240 -40.38 -31.67 -1.22
N LYS A 1241 -40.07 -31.29 -2.47
CA LYS A 1241 -39.24 -30.09 -2.74
C LYS A 1241 -39.55 -29.44 -4.10
N ILE A 1242 -39.79 -28.12 -4.11
CA ILE A 1242 -39.84 -27.28 -5.31
C ILE A 1242 -38.57 -26.41 -5.30
N GLN A 1243 -37.86 -26.37 -6.42
CA GLN A 1243 -36.62 -25.61 -6.58
C GLN A 1243 -36.85 -24.49 -7.60
N ILE A 1244 -36.59 -23.25 -7.21
CA ILE A 1244 -36.75 -22.04 -8.02
C ILE A 1244 -35.35 -21.51 -8.34
N LYS A 1245 -35.06 -21.21 -9.60
CA LYS A 1245 -33.73 -20.73 -10.01
C LYS A 1245 -33.85 -19.53 -10.93
N GLU A 1246 -33.01 -18.53 -10.68
CA GLU A 1246 -32.83 -17.39 -11.58
C GLU A 1246 -32.00 -17.81 -12.80
N THR A 1247 -32.46 -17.42 -13.98
CA THR A 1247 -31.67 -17.43 -15.21
C THR A 1247 -31.09 -16.03 -15.39
N LEU A 1248 -29.85 -15.83 -14.94
CA LEU A 1248 -29.09 -14.59 -15.11
C LEU A 1248 -29.07 -14.17 -16.59
N ASN A 1249 -29.47 -12.92 -16.83
CA ASN A 1249 -29.08 -12.12 -17.98
C ASN A 1249 -28.58 -10.78 -17.44
#